data_AF-A0AAV7SG51-F1
#
_entry.id   AF-A0AAV7SG51-F1
#
_cell.length_a   1.000
_cell.length_b   1.000
_cell.length_c   1.000
_cell.angle_alpha   90.00
_cell.angle_beta   90.00
_cell.angle_gamma   90.00
#
_symmetry.space_group_name_H-M   'P 1'
#
loop_
_entity.id
_entity.type
_entity.pdbx_description
1 polymer ?
#
loop_
_entity_poly.entity_id
_entity_poly.type
_entity_poly.pdbx_seq_one_letter_code
_entity_poly.pdbx_strand_id
1 'polypeptide(L)'
;MLCKSSNGLYILAVLLSSFITGQCDSVIRADLHKDVLLPCQVTYSGEFTLEYLVITWQRSENDAVVHSFFHGGDQPRHQEEEFRERTQLFPEEFHKGNASLLLKDVRETDAGSYSCHYILHDRDAYTPQQVALRVQRQCDSVIRADLHKDVLLPCQVTYSGEFTLEYLVITWQRSENDAVVHSFFHGGDQPRHQEEEFRERTQLFPEEFHKGNASLLLKDVRETDAGNYSCHYILHDRDAYTPQQVELRVLKEKTYSSDEKPKTFRFSASFTISVALSVTATAILVMRKNLKRPLVEDEEALLTSPTLYGSIELYRNKVRSTEVIGWKSARSGGEGHDVYLRRRFRTSGKKLPNWMEKEEQQECSDQEKLLERREFAFEEKEITVQSEDLFTNKTKELISKRMLITGFDGIGKSCFSKSLLKQWASGQENLCYKCIIYLTFSELNTMKGPLSVRSLLEKKCPELSAVLNVLLNTDKVLIILDGLDEFNHELRISSQTGAVCDIDTPLDISALISKVISKELLPDTRVLITSGLGSERKIGEHFTSTFILEAFTEDQVQEYCEKFISGDDRSKHVSEFISNYKLSSLLSVPLLSSVLCHMFKKGPCPQSEGALATRSRMMYSLLQVSLKVTLAETGHTNHKCCPSLETKASEVPESIQSSVHQLCEMSYDNLIHGTREINKDIAIHCSHTECLFKHLAEFFFTVDKSGDTFEYRHNSIRDMFAALYCVGEIQEEAELQTVLNAWVFGEITESSSPHLNGITTYHWKRFQSFIPLFLGLLPYANKGLLSEAPSLSKDRKEFLKSWFQAWIDKKPVKIKFFVFLHSLFELHDGDVTEHVSGHTQEVNLFNIPLNSLDISALSYCFANSKLLVIDLRFCELSDASLQQLENFICTCKEVK
;
A
#
# COMPACT_ATOMS: atom_id res chain seq x y z
N MET A 1 -18.08 -63.87 -41.45
CA MET A 1 -16.64 -64.21 -41.58
C MET A 1 -15.88 -63.29 -40.65
N LEU A 2 -15.24 -63.90 -39.64
CA LEU A 2 -14.07 -63.48 -38.84
C LEU A 2 -14.14 -62.11 -38.10
N CYS A 3 -14.41 -62.09 -36.78
CA CYS A 3 -13.48 -62.27 -35.61
C CYS A 3 -12.64 -60.99 -35.34
N LYS A 4 -12.50 -60.41 -34.13
CA LYS A 4 -12.56 -60.79 -32.69
C LYS A 4 -12.79 -59.50 -31.87
N SER A 5 -13.72 -59.41 -30.92
CA SER A 5 -13.69 -59.82 -29.49
C SER A 5 -12.62 -59.17 -28.61
N SER A 6 -13.04 -58.43 -27.58
CA SER A 6 -12.78 -58.70 -26.15
C SER A 6 -13.22 -57.47 -25.34
N ASN A 7 -14.40 -57.54 -24.71
CA ASN A 7 -14.61 -57.69 -23.26
C ASN A 7 -14.34 -56.36 -22.51
N GLY A 8 -15.25 -55.84 -21.70
CA GLY A 8 -15.98 -56.58 -20.67
C GLY A 8 -15.67 -55.90 -19.34
N LEU A 9 -16.24 -54.72 -19.15
CA LEU A 9 -16.32 -53.88 -17.94
C LEU A 9 -17.24 -52.75 -18.42
N TYR A 10 -18.56 -52.82 -18.25
CA TYR A 10 -19.27 -52.11 -17.19
C TYR A 10 -20.72 -52.65 -17.08
N ILE A 11 -20.88 -53.98 -17.02
CA ILE A 11 -22.08 -54.57 -16.38
C ILE A 11 -21.81 -54.52 -14.87
N LEU A 12 -22.00 -53.34 -14.29
CA LEU A 12 -22.11 -53.03 -12.86
C LEU A 12 -22.15 -51.49 -12.72
N ALA A 13 -23.33 -50.91 -12.93
CA ALA A 13 -23.78 -49.59 -12.41
C ALA A 13 -25.05 -49.02 -13.10
N VAL A 14 -25.86 -49.83 -13.80
CA VAL A 14 -27.17 -49.39 -14.37
C VAL A 14 -28.35 -49.68 -13.42
N LEU A 15 -28.08 -50.06 -12.17
CA LEU A 15 -29.12 -50.24 -11.15
C LEU A 15 -28.60 -49.68 -9.82
N LEU A 16 -28.76 -48.37 -9.63
CA LEU A 16 -28.96 -47.66 -8.35
C LEU A 16 -28.90 -46.14 -8.60
N SER A 17 -29.95 -45.59 -9.22
CA SER A 17 -30.26 -44.16 -9.08
C SER A 17 -31.72 -43.88 -9.47
N SER A 18 -32.63 -44.51 -8.74
CA SER A 18 -33.92 -43.90 -8.42
C SER A 18 -34.14 -44.05 -6.92
N PHE A 19 -34.55 -42.95 -6.28
CA PHE A 19 -34.60 -42.64 -4.83
C PHE A 19 -33.23 -42.19 -4.26
N ILE A 20 -32.98 -40.94 -3.88
CA ILE A 20 -33.86 -39.92 -3.26
C ILE A 20 -33.71 -38.57 -4.00
N THR A 21 -34.80 -38.12 -4.60
CA THR A 21 -35.03 -36.72 -4.97
C THR A 21 -35.37 -35.92 -3.71
N GLY A 22 -34.43 -35.10 -3.23
CA GLY A 22 -34.78 -33.91 -2.45
C GLY A 22 -35.13 -32.80 -3.44
N GLN A 23 -36.32 -32.89 -4.03
CA GLN A 23 -36.82 -31.92 -4.99
C GLN A 23 -37.20 -30.65 -4.20
N CYS A 24 -36.61 -29.50 -4.53
CA CYS A 24 -37.00 -28.22 -3.96
C CYS A 24 -38.43 -27.92 -4.42
N ASP A 25 -39.42 -28.09 -3.54
CA ASP A 25 -40.84 -28.13 -3.92
C ASP A 25 -41.42 -26.76 -4.31
N SER A 26 -40.72 -25.66 -4.03
CA SER A 26 -41.04 -24.36 -4.64
C SER A 26 -39.87 -23.37 -4.56
N VAL A 27 -39.62 -22.67 -5.67
CA VAL A 27 -38.73 -21.50 -5.70
C VAL A 27 -39.59 -20.24 -5.70
N ILE A 28 -39.51 -19.47 -4.63
CA ILE A 28 -40.23 -18.20 -4.48
C ILE A 28 -39.27 -17.05 -4.75
N ARG A 29 -39.72 -16.07 -5.54
CA ARG A 29 -38.97 -14.85 -5.82
C ARG A 29 -39.63 -13.69 -5.08
N ALA A 30 -38.84 -12.96 -4.30
CA ALA A 30 -39.29 -11.80 -3.56
C ALA A 30 -38.49 -10.57 -3.93
N ASP A 31 -39.16 -9.43 -4.05
CA ASP A 31 -38.49 -8.16 -4.23
C ASP A 31 -37.96 -7.64 -2.88
N LEU A 32 -36.79 -6.99 -2.91
CA LEU A 32 -36.20 -6.38 -1.72
C LEU A 32 -37.17 -5.39 -1.05
N HIS A 33 -37.25 -5.43 0.28
CA HIS A 33 -38.16 -4.64 1.13
C HIS A 33 -39.66 -4.89 0.93
N LYS A 34 -40.03 -5.97 0.22
CA LYS A 34 -41.42 -6.44 0.14
C LYS A 34 -41.63 -7.61 1.07
N ASP A 35 -42.88 -7.81 1.47
CA ASP A 35 -43.28 -8.99 2.22
C ASP A 35 -43.44 -10.16 1.26
N VAL A 36 -43.00 -11.35 1.67
CA VAL A 36 -43.12 -12.59 0.90
C VAL A 36 -43.78 -13.67 1.74
N LEU A 37 -44.65 -14.45 1.10
CA LEU A 37 -45.24 -15.64 1.70
C LEU A 37 -44.49 -16.88 1.23
N LEU A 38 -43.90 -17.61 2.17
CA LEU A 38 -43.29 -18.92 1.93
C LEU A 38 -44.36 -20.00 2.10
N PRO A 39 -44.76 -20.71 1.03
CA PRO A 39 -45.88 -21.64 1.10
C PRO A 39 -45.51 -22.91 1.85
N CYS A 40 -46.36 -23.34 2.78
CA CYS A 40 -46.30 -24.67 3.37
C CYS A 40 -47.72 -25.24 3.52
N GLN A 41 -47.95 -26.41 2.94
CA GLN A 41 -49.22 -27.12 2.95
C GLN A 41 -49.05 -28.46 3.66
N VAL A 42 -49.80 -28.61 4.74
CA VAL A 42 -49.74 -29.71 5.67
C VAL A 42 -51.04 -30.51 5.57
N THR A 43 -50.94 -31.83 5.54
CA THR A 43 -52.13 -32.70 5.56
C THR A 43 -52.32 -33.27 6.95
N TYR A 44 -53.47 -32.98 7.56
CA TYR A 44 -53.84 -33.51 8.87
C TYR A 44 -54.80 -34.68 8.72
N SER A 45 -54.53 -35.79 9.43
CA SER A 45 -55.47 -36.92 9.50
C SER A 45 -56.26 -36.85 10.81
N GLY A 46 -57.47 -36.29 10.77
CA GLY A 46 -58.39 -36.19 11.92
C GLY A 46 -58.49 -34.78 12.51
N GLU A 47 -59.42 -34.58 13.44
CA GLU A 47 -59.56 -33.33 14.19
C GLU A 47 -58.48 -33.24 15.28
N PHE A 48 -57.90 -32.04 15.45
CA PHE A 48 -56.87 -31.76 16.45
C PHE A 48 -57.10 -30.37 17.07
N THR A 49 -56.60 -30.17 18.30
CA THR A 49 -56.54 -28.85 18.94
C THR A 49 -55.15 -28.23 18.75
N LEU A 50 -55.09 -26.89 18.66
CA LEU A 50 -53.83 -26.16 18.46
C LEU A 50 -52.79 -26.36 19.58
N GLU A 51 -53.22 -26.84 20.75
CA GLU A 51 -52.36 -27.15 21.88
C GLU A 51 -51.36 -28.28 21.56
N TYR A 52 -51.71 -29.19 20.64
CA TYR A 52 -50.91 -30.36 20.27
C TYR A 52 -50.18 -30.22 18.93
N LEU A 53 -50.31 -29.08 18.26
CA LEU A 53 -49.65 -28.81 16.98
C LEU A 53 -48.32 -28.09 17.22
N VAL A 54 -47.25 -28.63 16.65
CA VAL A 54 -45.94 -27.98 16.57
C VAL A 54 -45.64 -27.66 15.12
N ILE A 55 -45.34 -26.39 14.81
CA ILE A 55 -44.84 -25.95 13.51
C ILE A 55 -43.55 -25.18 13.73
N THR A 56 -42.49 -25.55 13.01
CA THR A 56 -41.19 -24.88 13.05
C THR A 56 -40.68 -24.63 11.64
N TRP A 57 -40.43 -23.35 11.34
CA TRP A 57 -39.69 -22.93 10.16
C TRP A 57 -38.23 -22.71 10.53
N GLN A 58 -37.32 -23.31 9.76
CA GLN A 58 -35.88 -23.14 9.94
C GLN A 58 -35.14 -22.98 8.61
N ARG A 59 -33.95 -22.38 8.64
CA ARG A 59 -33.06 -22.38 7.48
C ARG A 59 -32.48 -23.78 7.29
N SER A 60 -32.37 -24.22 6.05
CA SER A 60 -31.97 -25.60 5.72
C SER A 60 -30.45 -25.79 5.76
N GLU A 61 -29.67 -24.71 5.81
CA GLU A 61 -28.21 -24.72 5.73
C GLU A 61 -27.53 -24.83 7.10
N ASN A 62 -28.15 -24.28 8.14
CA ASN A 62 -27.58 -24.17 9.49
C ASN A 62 -28.61 -24.41 10.61
N ASP A 63 -29.82 -24.86 10.27
CA ASP A 63 -30.95 -25.09 11.20
C ASP A 63 -31.34 -23.87 12.05
N ALA A 64 -31.00 -22.66 11.61
CA ALA A 64 -31.40 -21.42 12.28
C ALA A 64 -32.93 -21.28 12.35
N VAL A 65 -33.48 -21.04 13.54
CA VAL A 65 -34.92 -21.01 13.79
C VAL A 65 -35.51 -19.68 13.28
N VAL A 66 -36.31 -19.78 12.22
CA VAL A 66 -36.96 -18.64 11.56
C VAL A 66 -38.27 -18.32 12.25
N HIS A 67 -39.08 -19.32 12.62
CA HIS A 67 -40.31 -19.12 13.38
C HIS A 67 -40.77 -20.44 14.04
N SER A 68 -41.42 -20.38 15.20
CA SER A 68 -41.96 -21.58 15.87
C SER A 68 -43.29 -21.32 16.57
N PHE A 69 -44.22 -22.26 16.42
CA PHE A 69 -45.53 -22.29 17.07
C PHE A 69 -45.74 -23.62 17.78
N PHE A 70 -46.00 -23.59 19.08
CA PHE A 70 -46.38 -24.77 19.88
C PHE A 70 -47.10 -24.37 21.17
N HIS A 71 -47.81 -25.31 21.80
CA HIS A 71 -48.68 -25.07 22.96
C HIS A 71 -49.72 -23.97 22.71
N GLY A 72 -50.24 -23.88 21.48
CA GLY A 72 -51.30 -22.94 21.10
C GLY A 72 -50.85 -21.49 20.89
N GLY A 73 -49.54 -21.19 20.79
CA GLY A 73 -49.04 -19.85 20.50
C GLY A 73 -47.63 -19.79 19.90
N ASP A 74 -47.28 -18.61 19.38
CA ASP A 74 -45.95 -18.29 18.82
C ASP A 74 -44.87 -18.25 19.92
N GLN A 75 -43.64 -18.63 19.57
CA GLN A 75 -42.54 -18.82 20.53
C GLN A 75 -41.32 -17.94 20.17
N PRO A 76 -41.42 -16.61 20.35
CA PRO A 76 -40.40 -15.65 19.88
C PRO A 76 -39.05 -15.75 20.61
N ARG A 77 -39.00 -16.39 21.79
CA ARG A 77 -37.76 -16.56 22.57
C ARG A 77 -36.73 -17.46 21.89
N HIS A 78 -37.19 -18.40 21.06
CA HIS A 78 -36.34 -19.35 20.34
C HIS A 78 -36.00 -18.88 18.93
N GLN A 79 -36.52 -17.72 18.53
CA GLN A 79 -36.32 -17.15 17.21
C GLN A 79 -35.00 -16.39 17.14
N GLU A 80 -34.25 -16.61 16.06
CA GLU A 80 -33.02 -15.89 15.75
C GLU A 80 -33.27 -14.39 15.58
N GLU A 81 -32.30 -13.59 16.02
CA GLU A 81 -32.45 -12.13 16.15
C GLU A 81 -32.83 -11.46 14.84
N GLU A 82 -32.31 -11.94 13.70
CA GLU A 82 -32.55 -11.37 12.37
C GLU A 82 -34.00 -11.53 11.85
N PHE A 83 -34.77 -12.48 12.39
CA PHE A 83 -36.15 -12.76 11.99
C PHE A 83 -37.21 -12.23 12.97
N ARG A 84 -36.80 -11.77 14.15
CA ARG A 84 -37.73 -11.26 15.18
C ARG A 84 -38.58 -10.13 14.64
N GLU A 85 -39.87 -10.17 14.98
CA GLU A 85 -40.91 -9.20 14.55
C GLU A 85 -41.17 -9.12 13.03
N ARG A 86 -40.40 -9.86 12.22
CA ARG A 86 -40.52 -9.87 10.75
C ARG A 86 -41.27 -11.08 10.21
N THR A 87 -41.58 -12.06 11.05
CA THR A 87 -42.23 -13.31 10.62
C THR A 87 -43.59 -13.50 11.26
N GLN A 88 -44.53 -14.11 10.55
CA GLN A 88 -45.87 -14.38 11.06
C GLN A 88 -46.46 -15.67 10.47
N LEU A 89 -47.07 -16.49 11.32
CA LEU A 89 -47.92 -17.62 10.94
C LEU A 89 -49.41 -17.27 11.08
N PHE A 90 -50.28 -18.15 10.59
CA PHE A 90 -51.75 -17.96 10.56
C PHE A 90 -52.47 -19.10 11.28
N PRO A 91 -52.55 -19.09 12.63
CA PRO A 91 -53.11 -20.20 13.40
C PRO A 91 -54.54 -20.59 13.04
N GLU A 92 -55.36 -19.61 12.65
CA GLU A 92 -56.73 -19.80 12.16
C GLU A 92 -56.82 -20.63 10.86
N GLU A 93 -55.74 -20.70 10.08
CA GLU A 93 -55.66 -21.46 8.83
C GLU A 93 -55.01 -22.85 9.02
N PHE A 94 -54.49 -23.17 10.21
CA PHE A 94 -53.86 -24.46 10.48
C PHE A 94 -54.86 -25.61 10.34
N HIS A 95 -56.10 -25.50 10.79
CA HIS A 95 -57.08 -26.58 10.60
C HIS A 95 -57.38 -26.90 9.12
N LYS A 96 -57.04 -25.99 8.19
CA LYS A 96 -57.22 -26.17 6.75
C LYS A 96 -55.97 -26.68 6.02
N GLY A 97 -54.87 -26.93 6.74
CA GLY A 97 -53.62 -27.38 6.13
C GLY A 97 -52.59 -26.28 5.87
N ASN A 98 -52.86 -25.00 6.16
CA ASN A 98 -51.95 -23.94 5.73
C ASN A 98 -50.98 -23.52 6.84
N ALA A 99 -49.73 -23.97 6.75
CA ALA A 99 -48.64 -23.60 7.66
C ALA A 99 -47.65 -22.58 7.04
N SER A 100 -48.11 -21.83 6.04
CA SER A 100 -47.26 -20.87 5.30
C SER A 100 -46.77 -19.74 6.21
N LEU A 101 -45.52 -19.30 5.96
CA LEU A 101 -44.87 -18.24 6.73
C LEU A 101 -44.86 -16.94 5.94
N LEU A 102 -45.36 -15.86 6.53
CA LEU A 102 -45.15 -14.51 6.02
C LEU A 102 -43.84 -13.97 6.58
N LEU A 103 -42.91 -13.60 5.70
CA LEU A 103 -41.68 -12.89 6.02
C LEU A 103 -41.78 -11.46 5.50
N LYS A 104 -41.63 -10.48 6.39
CA LYS A 104 -41.81 -9.05 6.13
C LYS A 104 -40.48 -8.35 5.88
N ASP A 105 -40.53 -7.31 5.06
CA ASP A 105 -39.36 -6.48 4.69
C ASP A 105 -38.18 -7.35 4.25
N VAL A 106 -38.33 -8.12 3.17
CA VAL A 106 -37.31 -9.09 2.72
C VAL A 106 -35.97 -8.40 2.47
N ARG A 107 -34.92 -8.95 3.07
CA ARG A 107 -33.52 -8.53 2.97
C ARG A 107 -32.74 -9.51 2.12
N GLU A 108 -31.57 -9.09 1.66
CA GLU A 108 -30.71 -9.93 0.81
C GLU A 108 -30.18 -11.15 1.55
N THR A 109 -29.89 -11.00 2.84
CA THR A 109 -29.48 -12.09 3.74
C THR A 109 -30.58 -13.14 3.91
N ASP A 110 -31.84 -12.81 3.63
CA ASP A 110 -32.94 -13.77 3.71
C ASP A 110 -32.94 -14.75 2.52
N ALA A 111 -32.17 -14.51 1.45
CA ALA A 111 -32.03 -15.46 0.34
C ALA A 111 -31.44 -16.79 0.83
N GLY A 112 -32.08 -17.91 0.46
CA GLY A 112 -31.66 -19.23 0.92
C GLY A 112 -32.80 -20.25 0.94
N SER A 113 -32.52 -21.44 1.43
CA SER A 113 -33.51 -22.53 1.51
C SER A 113 -34.12 -22.65 2.90
N TYR A 114 -35.44 -22.71 2.98
CA TYR A 114 -36.24 -22.78 4.19
C TYR A 114 -36.96 -24.12 4.28
N SER A 115 -37.03 -24.69 5.48
CA SER A 115 -37.70 -25.96 5.75
C SER A 115 -38.82 -25.77 6.78
N CYS A 116 -40.03 -26.14 6.39
CA CYS A 116 -41.23 -26.17 7.24
C CYS A 116 -41.39 -27.56 7.85
N HIS A 117 -41.23 -27.67 9.17
CA HIS A 117 -41.44 -28.89 9.95
C HIS A 117 -42.75 -28.79 10.71
N TYR A 118 -43.50 -29.88 10.78
CA TYR A 118 -44.69 -29.95 11.63
C TYR A 118 -44.83 -31.31 12.31
N ILE A 119 -45.35 -31.30 13.53
CA ILE A 119 -45.59 -32.50 14.34
C ILE A 119 -46.98 -32.38 14.98
N LEU A 120 -47.75 -33.47 14.91
CA LEU A 120 -48.93 -33.71 15.72
C LEU A 120 -48.59 -34.90 16.64
N HIS A 121 -48.76 -34.74 17.96
CA HIS A 121 -48.35 -35.75 18.94
C HIS A 121 -48.71 -37.19 18.52
N ASP A 122 -47.70 -38.06 18.52
CA ASP A 122 -47.74 -39.52 18.32
C ASP A 122 -47.79 -40.10 16.89
N ARG A 123 -47.38 -39.35 15.86
CA ARG A 123 -46.98 -39.94 14.55
C ARG A 123 -45.65 -39.40 14.05
N ASP A 124 -44.93 -40.27 13.33
CA ASP A 124 -43.58 -40.04 12.78
C ASP A 124 -43.43 -38.66 12.12
N ALA A 125 -42.22 -38.09 12.26
CA ALA A 125 -41.83 -36.83 11.64
C ALA A 125 -42.12 -36.86 10.14
N TYR A 126 -43.02 -35.97 9.69
CA TYR A 126 -43.31 -35.81 8.27
C TYR A 126 -42.10 -35.19 7.57
N THR A 127 -41.90 -35.55 6.30
CA THR A 127 -40.87 -34.92 5.46
C THR A 127 -41.11 -33.41 5.39
N PRO A 128 -40.13 -32.59 5.78
CA PRO A 128 -40.31 -31.14 5.79
C PRO A 128 -40.51 -30.61 4.37
N GLN A 129 -41.43 -29.66 4.22
CA GLN A 129 -41.60 -28.98 2.94
C GLN A 129 -40.50 -27.93 2.79
N GLN A 130 -39.73 -28.01 1.71
CA GLN A 130 -38.65 -27.07 1.42
C GLN A 130 -39.05 -26.00 0.41
N VAL A 131 -38.66 -24.76 0.71
CA VAL A 131 -38.89 -23.57 -0.11
C VAL A 131 -37.59 -22.81 -0.31
N ALA A 132 -37.16 -22.60 -1.54
CA ALA A 132 -36.02 -21.73 -1.83
C ALA A 132 -36.49 -20.29 -2.10
N LEU A 133 -36.05 -19.35 -1.26
CA LEU A 133 -36.28 -17.93 -1.46
C LEU A 133 -35.14 -17.31 -2.28
N ARG A 134 -35.48 -16.74 -3.43
CA ARG A 134 -34.57 -15.92 -4.23
C ARG A 134 -35.00 -14.46 -4.14
N VAL A 135 -34.09 -13.59 -3.72
CA VAL A 135 -34.38 -12.16 -3.67
C VAL A 135 -34.02 -11.55 -5.02
N GLN A 136 -34.98 -10.84 -5.63
CA GLN A 136 -34.81 -10.13 -6.90
C GLN A 136 -34.74 -8.63 -6.62
N ARG A 137 -33.84 -7.92 -7.31
CA ARG A 137 -33.79 -6.45 -7.30
C ARG A 137 -34.46 -5.93 -8.57
N GLN A 138 -35.35 -4.95 -8.42
CA GLN A 138 -36.11 -4.35 -9.52
C GLN A 138 -35.18 -3.68 -10.53
N CYS A 139 -35.44 -3.80 -11.85
CA CYS A 139 -34.63 -3.17 -12.91
C CYS A 139 -34.95 -1.67 -13.05
N ASP A 140 -33.91 -0.83 -13.07
CA ASP A 140 -34.05 0.63 -13.04
C ASP A 140 -34.29 1.25 -14.43
N SER A 141 -33.91 0.59 -15.53
CA SER A 141 -34.12 1.13 -16.90
C SER A 141 -34.01 0.07 -18.02
N VAL A 142 -34.72 0.28 -19.15
CA VAL A 142 -34.69 -0.57 -20.35
C VAL A 142 -34.22 0.25 -21.56
N ILE A 143 -33.12 -0.15 -22.20
CA ILE A 143 -32.48 0.52 -23.34
C ILE A 143 -32.62 -0.31 -24.60
N ARG A 144 -32.93 0.32 -25.74
CA ARG A 144 -33.03 -0.34 -27.06
C ARG A 144 -31.89 0.16 -27.96
N ALA A 145 -31.17 -0.77 -28.59
CA ALA A 145 -30.07 -0.45 -29.51
C ALA A 145 -30.25 -1.16 -30.86
N ASP A 146 -29.87 -0.48 -31.94
CA ASP A 146 -29.76 -1.10 -33.27
C ASP A 146 -28.40 -1.80 -33.40
N LEU A 147 -28.35 -2.86 -34.20
CA LEU A 147 -27.12 -3.60 -34.50
C LEU A 147 -26.03 -2.66 -35.06
N HIS A 148 -24.78 -2.85 -34.64
CA HIS A 148 -23.58 -2.09 -35.05
C HIS A 148 -23.56 -0.60 -34.68
N LYS A 149 -24.52 -0.14 -33.87
CA LYS A 149 -24.47 1.22 -33.30
C LYS A 149 -23.91 1.18 -31.88
N ASP A 150 -23.38 2.32 -31.44
CA ASP A 150 -22.97 2.51 -30.06
C ASP A 150 -24.20 2.82 -29.19
N VAL A 151 -24.21 2.31 -27.96
CA VAL A 151 -25.29 2.51 -26.98
C VAL A 151 -24.71 2.95 -25.64
N LEU A 152 -25.39 3.86 -24.97
CA LEU A 152 -25.06 4.28 -23.61
C LEU A 152 -25.99 3.59 -22.61
N LEU A 153 -25.43 2.82 -21.69
CA LEU A 153 -26.14 2.23 -20.56
C LEU A 153 -26.08 3.22 -19.38
N PRO A 154 -27.22 3.77 -18.93
CA PRO A 154 -27.22 4.83 -17.93
C PRO A 154 -26.90 4.28 -16.53
N CYS A 155 -26.05 4.99 -15.79
CA CYS A 155 -25.87 4.79 -14.35
C CYS A 155 -25.69 6.13 -13.65
N GLN A 156 -26.56 6.41 -12.67
CA GLN A 156 -26.58 7.62 -11.87
C GLN A 156 -26.37 7.24 -10.40
N VAL A 157 -25.33 7.82 -9.82
CA VAL A 157 -24.79 7.51 -8.50
C VAL A 157 -24.87 8.77 -7.65
N THR A 158 -25.29 8.62 -6.40
CA THR A 158 -25.30 9.74 -5.46
C THR A 158 -24.09 9.64 -4.54
N TYR A 159 -23.22 10.65 -4.58
CA TYR A 159 -22.06 10.75 -3.70
C TYR A 159 -22.36 11.71 -2.54
N SER A 160 -21.80 11.44 -1.37
CA SER A 160 -21.79 12.38 -0.25
C SER A 160 -20.36 12.75 0.12
N GLY A 161 -20.00 14.02 -0.03
CA GLY A 161 -18.65 14.55 0.24
C GLY A 161 -17.74 14.58 -0.99
N GLU A 162 -16.59 15.26 -0.85
CA GLU A 162 -15.53 15.23 -1.87
C GLU A 162 -14.73 13.93 -1.77
N PHE A 163 -14.41 13.32 -2.90
CA PHE A 163 -13.65 12.08 -2.98
C PHE A 163 -12.65 12.13 -4.13
N THR A 164 -11.57 11.35 -4.03
CA THR A 164 -10.65 11.15 -5.16
C THR A 164 -10.98 9.85 -5.89
N LEU A 165 -10.70 9.80 -7.20
CA LEU A 165 -11.00 8.63 -8.04
C LEU A 165 -10.25 7.36 -7.60
N GLU A 166 -9.20 7.49 -6.79
CA GLU A 166 -8.48 6.37 -6.18
C GLU A 166 -9.39 5.52 -5.28
N TYR A 167 -10.34 6.16 -4.60
CA TYR A 167 -11.24 5.50 -3.66
C TYR A 167 -12.57 5.06 -4.29
N LEU A 168 -12.79 5.39 -5.57
CA LEU A 168 -13.99 5.04 -6.32
C LEU A 168 -13.77 3.75 -7.12
N VAL A 169 -14.58 2.75 -6.82
CA VAL A 169 -14.70 1.53 -7.62
C VAL A 169 -16.02 1.62 -8.38
N ILE A 170 -15.99 1.46 -9.70
CA ILE A 170 -17.17 1.26 -10.54
C ILE A 170 -16.97 -0.02 -11.33
N THR A 171 -17.93 -0.94 -11.27
CA THR A 171 -17.91 -2.18 -12.06
C THR A 171 -19.25 -2.39 -12.74
N TRP A 172 -19.20 -2.45 -14.06
CA TRP A 172 -20.29 -2.92 -14.90
C TRP A 172 -20.11 -4.42 -15.15
N GLN A 173 -21.15 -5.19 -14.85
CA GLN A 173 -21.18 -6.64 -15.07
C GLN A 173 -22.53 -7.11 -15.57
N ARG A 174 -22.58 -8.23 -16.30
CA ARG A 174 -23.85 -8.85 -16.68
C ARG A 174 -24.54 -9.42 -15.44
N SER A 175 -25.81 -9.12 -15.26
CA SER A 175 -26.56 -9.51 -14.06
C SER A 175 -26.89 -11.01 -13.98
N GLU A 176 -26.67 -11.76 -15.06
CA GLU A 176 -27.04 -13.17 -15.17
C GLU A 176 -25.91 -14.13 -14.79
N ASN A 177 -24.65 -13.70 -14.96
CA ASN A 177 -23.46 -14.55 -14.80
C ASN A 177 -22.22 -13.80 -14.28
N ASP A 178 -22.39 -12.55 -13.81
CA ASP A 178 -21.34 -11.69 -13.27
C ASP A 178 -20.16 -11.46 -14.23
N ALA A 179 -20.39 -11.65 -15.53
CA ALA A 179 -19.37 -11.40 -16.55
C ALA A 179 -18.99 -9.91 -16.55
N VAL A 180 -17.71 -9.62 -16.34
CA VAL A 180 -17.20 -8.24 -16.20
C VAL A 180 -17.22 -7.57 -17.57
N VAL A 181 -18.10 -6.57 -17.68
CA VAL A 181 -18.29 -5.76 -18.89
C VAL A 181 -17.30 -4.60 -18.90
N HIS A 182 -17.08 -3.93 -17.76
CA HIS A 182 -16.08 -2.87 -17.61
C HIS A 182 -15.83 -2.58 -16.13
N SER A 183 -14.57 -2.32 -15.74
CA SER A 183 -14.24 -1.97 -14.36
C SER A 183 -13.31 -0.75 -14.32
N PHE A 184 -13.56 0.12 -13.36
CA PHE A 184 -12.76 1.30 -13.02
C PHE A 184 -12.47 1.26 -11.53
N PHE A 185 -11.20 1.22 -11.14
CA PHE A 185 -10.78 1.34 -9.75
C PHE A 185 -9.31 1.74 -9.67
N HIS A 186 -8.89 2.26 -8.51
CA HIS A 186 -7.57 2.89 -8.32
C HIS A 186 -7.30 4.03 -9.32
N GLY A 187 -8.35 4.78 -9.68
CA GLY A 187 -8.23 5.95 -10.56
C GLY A 187 -8.05 5.65 -12.05
N GLY A 188 -8.29 4.42 -12.51
CA GLY A 188 -8.20 4.06 -13.94
C GLY A 188 -9.06 2.86 -14.35
N ASP A 189 -9.24 2.71 -15.68
CA ASP A 189 -9.92 1.56 -16.30
C ASP A 189 -9.06 0.29 -16.17
N GLN A 190 -9.72 -0.87 -16.01
CA GLN A 190 -9.07 -2.14 -15.69
C GLN A 190 -9.37 -3.21 -16.76
N PRO A 191 -8.82 -3.07 -17.99
CA PRO A 191 -9.17 -3.92 -19.14
C PRO A 191 -8.72 -5.39 -18.98
N ARG A 192 -7.85 -5.70 -18.01
CA ARG A 192 -7.37 -7.07 -17.76
C ARG A 192 -8.43 -7.99 -17.18
N HIS A 193 -9.38 -7.45 -16.44
CA HIS A 193 -10.50 -8.20 -15.85
C HIS A 193 -11.71 -8.28 -16.77
N GLN A 194 -11.67 -7.57 -17.90
CA GLN A 194 -12.75 -7.50 -18.85
C GLN A 194 -12.84 -8.75 -19.72
N GLU A 195 -14.06 -9.25 -19.89
CA GLU A 195 -14.36 -10.38 -20.77
C GLU A 195 -14.01 -10.08 -22.22
N GLU A 196 -13.55 -11.12 -22.93
CA GLU A 196 -12.99 -10.99 -24.28
C GLU A 196 -13.97 -10.35 -25.27
N GLU A 197 -15.27 -10.59 -25.11
CA GLU A 197 -16.32 -10.06 -26.00
C GLU A 197 -16.54 -8.53 -25.89
N PHE A 198 -16.12 -7.91 -24.78
CA PHE A 198 -16.30 -6.48 -24.49
C PHE A 198 -15.02 -5.64 -24.63
N ARG A 199 -13.85 -6.27 -24.73
CA ARG A 199 -12.56 -5.57 -24.84
C ARG A 199 -12.55 -4.58 -26.00
N GLU A 200 -12.01 -3.39 -25.74
CA GLU A 200 -11.93 -2.25 -26.68
C GLU A 200 -13.28 -1.70 -27.17
N ARG A 201 -14.41 -2.30 -26.77
CA ARG A 201 -15.77 -1.89 -27.14
C ARG A 201 -16.48 -1.11 -26.06
N THR A 202 -15.90 -0.95 -24.88
CA THR A 202 -16.57 -0.30 -23.73
C THR A 202 -15.77 0.90 -23.23
N GLN A 203 -16.44 1.93 -22.71
CA GLN A 203 -15.80 3.12 -22.17
C GLN A 203 -16.63 3.75 -21.06
N LEU A 204 -15.98 4.13 -19.96
CA LEU A 204 -16.53 5.01 -18.91
C LEU A 204 -16.01 6.45 -19.06
N PHE A 205 -16.57 7.36 -18.27
CA PHE A 205 -16.30 8.81 -18.32
C PHE A 205 -15.87 9.33 -16.93
N PRO A 206 -14.59 9.15 -16.54
CA PRO A 206 -14.10 9.52 -15.20
C PRO A 206 -14.30 10.99 -14.82
N GLU A 207 -14.30 11.88 -15.80
CA GLU A 207 -14.59 13.32 -15.63
C GLU A 207 -16.03 13.61 -15.19
N GLU A 208 -16.96 12.68 -15.42
CA GLU A 208 -18.37 12.79 -15.05
C GLU A 208 -18.70 12.09 -13.72
N PHE A 209 -17.75 11.35 -13.13
CA PHE A 209 -17.97 10.64 -11.87
C PHE A 209 -18.26 11.60 -10.72
N HIS A 210 -17.56 12.72 -10.59
CA HIS A 210 -17.86 13.69 -9.53
C HIS A 210 -19.27 14.30 -9.62
N LYS A 211 -19.94 14.18 -10.77
CA LYS A 211 -21.30 14.67 -11.00
C LYS A 211 -22.38 13.61 -10.80
N GLY A 212 -22.01 12.38 -10.44
CA GLY A 212 -22.97 11.29 -10.30
C GLY A 212 -23.06 10.35 -11.48
N ASN A 213 -22.32 10.54 -12.57
CA ASN A 213 -22.61 9.80 -13.81
C ASN A 213 -21.57 8.71 -14.10
N ALA A 214 -21.95 7.46 -13.84
CA ALA A 214 -21.14 6.26 -14.05
C ALA A 214 -21.59 5.46 -15.28
N SER A 215 -22.23 6.12 -16.26
CA SER A 215 -22.80 5.47 -17.45
C SER A 215 -21.74 4.81 -18.33
N LEU A 216 -22.06 3.66 -18.92
CA LEU A 216 -21.17 2.89 -19.77
C LEU A 216 -21.52 3.05 -21.24
N LEU A 217 -20.56 3.45 -22.07
CA LEU A 217 -20.68 3.40 -23.52
C LEU A 217 -20.25 2.02 -24.03
N LEU A 218 -21.13 1.31 -24.73
CA LEU A 218 -20.86 0.07 -25.44
C LEU A 218 -20.90 0.31 -26.95
N LYS A 219 -19.81 0.00 -27.65
CA LYS A 219 -19.57 0.26 -29.07
C LYS A 219 -19.86 -0.97 -29.93
N ASP A 220 -20.33 -0.72 -31.15
CA ASP A 220 -20.62 -1.76 -32.16
C ASP A 220 -21.53 -2.87 -31.61
N VAL A 221 -22.75 -2.54 -31.17
CA VAL A 221 -23.66 -3.49 -30.49
C VAL A 221 -23.97 -4.73 -31.34
N ARG A 222 -23.85 -5.92 -30.75
CA ARG A 222 -24.07 -7.25 -31.34
C ARG A 222 -25.36 -7.87 -30.80
N GLU A 223 -25.92 -8.86 -31.51
CA GLU A 223 -27.09 -9.59 -31.01
C GLU A 223 -26.84 -10.28 -29.66
N THR A 224 -25.59 -10.71 -29.41
CA THR A 224 -25.17 -11.35 -28.15
C THR A 224 -25.07 -10.38 -26.98
N ASP A 225 -25.09 -9.06 -27.22
CA ASP A 225 -25.03 -8.07 -26.16
C ASP A 225 -26.41 -7.83 -25.51
N ALA A 226 -27.49 -8.43 -26.03
CA ALA A 226 -28.78 -8.38 -25.36
C ALA A 226 -28.70 -9.05 -23.97
N GLY A 227 -29.31 -8.43 -22.96
CA GLY A 227 -29.33 -8.96 -21.59
C GLY A 227 -29.36 -7.86 -20.52
N ASN A 228 -29.28 -8.29 -19.26
CA ASN A 228 -29.26 -7.38 -18.11
C ASN A 228 -27.84 -7.04 -17.69
N TYR A 229 -27.63 -5.78 -17.37
CA TYR A 229 -26.38 -5.18 -16.95
C TYR A 229 -26.55 -4.53 -15.59
N SER A 230 -25.49 -4.56 -14.78
CA SER A 230 -25.49 -4.04 -13.43
C SER A 230 -24.28 -3.14 -13.19
N CYS A 231 -24.55 -1.92 -12.74
CA CYS A 231 -23.57 -0.91 -12.38
C CYS A 231 -23.37 -0.95 -10.86
N HIS A 232 -22.23 -1.48 -10.41
CA HIS A 232 -21.82 -1.49 -9.02
C HIS A 232 -20.89 -0.31 -8.77
N TYR A 233 -21.06 0.36 -7.63
CA TYR A 233 -20.11 1.39 -7.19
C TYR A 233 -19.82 1.29 -5.70
N ILE A 234 -18.56 1.55 -5.32
CA ILE A 234 -18.09 1.56 -3.93
C ILE A 234 -17.19 2.78 -3.74
N LEU A 235 -17.38 3.47 -2.62
CA LEU A 235 -16.44 4.45 -2.11
C LEU A 235 -15.81 3.85 -0.86
N HIS A 236 -14.49 3.61 -0.85
CA HIS A 236 -13.80 3.02 0.32
C HIS A 236 -14.21 3.79 1.60
N ASP A 237 -14.74 3.08 2.62
CA ASP A 237 -15.39 3.53 3.88
C ASP A 237 -16.94 3.52 3.96
N ARG A 238 -17.69 3.05 2.95
CA ARG A 238 -19.15 2.78 3.12
C ARG A 238 -19.59 1.45 2.56
N ASP A 239 -20.65 0.89 3.15
CA ASP A 239 -21.33 -0.33 2.68
C ASP A 239 -21.67 -0.23 1.19
N ALA A 240 -21.59 -1.37 0.50
CA ALA A 240 -21.90 -1.50 -0.92
C ALA A 240 -23.31 -0.96 -1.21
N TYR A 241 -23.40 0.09 -2.03
CA TYR A 241 -24.68 0.65 -2.45
C TYR A 241 -25.40 -0.31 -3.42
N THR A 242 -26.73 -0.23 -3.46
CA THR A 242 -27.54 -1.04 -4.38
C THR A 242 -27.14 -0.74 -5.83
N PRO A 243 -26.66 -1.73 -6.59
CA PRO A 243 -26.20 -1.54 -7.96
C PRO A 243 -27.37 -1.22 -8.89
N GLN A 244 -27.19 -0.24 -9.78
CA GLN A 244 -28.20 0.16 -10.75
C GLN A 244 -28.28 -0.88 -11.89
N GLN A 245 -29.49 -1.32 -12.24
CA GLN A 245 -29.72 -2.37 -13.23
C GLN A 245 -30.30 -1.82 -14.55
N VAL A 246 -29.78 -2.29 -15.69
CA VAL A 246 -30.15 -1.86 -17.04
C VAL A 246 -30.39 -3.07 -17.95
N GLU A 247 -31.57 -3.18 -18.56
CA GLU A 247 -31.85 -4.18 -19.60
C GLU A 247 -31.51 -3.61 -20.99
N LEU A 248 -30.64 -4.27 -21.76
CA LEU A 248 -30.36 -3.94 -23.16
C LEU A 248 -31.13 -4.86 -24.11
N ARG A 249 -31.96 -4.28 -24.99
CA ARG A 249 -32.69 -4.96 -26.06
C ARG A 249 -32.14 -4.58 -27.42
N VAL A 250 -31.68 -5.57 -28.18
CA VAL A 250 -31.14 -5.37 -29.54
C VAL A 250 -32.25 -5.52 -30.59
N LEU A 251 -32.44 -4.50 -31.42
CA LEU A 251 -33.46 -4.47 -32.47
C LEU A 251 -32.89 -5.08 -33.76
N LYS A 252 -33.51 -6.15 -34.27
CA LYS A 252 -33.16 -6.76 -35.56
C LYS A 252 -33.70 -5.90 -36.71
N GLU A 253 -32.89 -5.68 -37.75
CA GLU A 253 -33.36 -5.05 -38.99
C GLU A 253 -34.53 -5.86 -39.58
N LYS A 254 -35.65 -5.19 -39.88
CA LYS A 254 -36.73 -5.79 -40.66
C LYS A 254 -36.24 -5.94 -42.10
N THR A 255 -35.89 -7.16 -42.50
CA THR A 255 -35.78 -7.53 -43.91
C THR A 255 -37.14 -7.31 -44.59
N TYR A 256 -37.25 -6.24 -45.39
CA TYR A 256 -38.33 -6.10 -46.36
C TYR A 256 -38.11 -7.14 -47.47
N SER A 257 -39.04 -8.09 -47.59
CA SER A 257 -39.11 -8.99 -48.73
C SER A 257 -39.35 -8.17 -50.00
N SER A 258 -38.44 -8.31 -50.95
CA SER A 258 -38.57 -7.78 -52.30
C SER A 258 -39.59 -8.60 -53.08
N ASP A 259 -40.72 -8.00 -53.42
CA ASP A 259 -41.59 -8.49 -54.50
C ASP A 259 -42.17 -7.29 -55.26
N GLU A 260 -41.45 -6.86 -56.31
CA GLU A 260 -41.98 -6.48 -57.64
C GLU A 260 -40.80 -6.08 -58.57
N LYS A 261 -40.63 -6.84 -59.66
CA LYS A 261 -39.77 -6.59 -60.85
C LYS A 261 -40.54 -5.69 -61.86
N PRO A 262 -40.03 -5.31 -63.08
CA PRO A 262 -38.77 -5.61 -63.81
C PRO A 262 -38.09 -4.33 -64.40
N LYS A 263 -36.89 -4.33 -65.02
CA LYS A 263 -36.51 -4.97 -66.29
C LYS A 263 -34.99 -4.99 -66.47
N THR A 264 -34.56 -6.11 -67.02
CA THR A 264 -33.23 -6.45 -67.55
C THR A 264 -32.87 -5.66 -68.81
N PHE A 265 -31.58 -5.37 -69.03
CA PHE A 265 -30.91 -5.70 -70.30
C PHE A 265 -29.39 -5.86 -70.12
N ARG A 266 -28.84 -6.83 -70.86
CA ARG A 266 -27.48 -7.41 -70.78
C ARG A 266 -26.47 -6.75 -71.72
N PHE A 267 -25.19 -6.99 -71.42
CA PHE A 267 -23.99 -7.30 -72.25
C PHE A 267 -22.78 -6.56 -71.61
N SER A 268 -21.55 -7.06 -71.53
CA SER A 268 -20.85 -8.25 -72.00
C SER A 268 -19.57 -8.38 -71.17
N ALA A 269 -19.05 -9.58 -71.05
CA ALA A 269 -17.76 -9.86 -70.43
C ALA A 269 -16.57 -9.23 -71.19
N SER A 270 -15.51 -8.98 -70.41
CA SER A 270 -14.09 -9.28 -70.70
C SER A 270 -13.12 -8.09 -70.87
N PHE A 271 -11.90 -8.31 -70.33
CA PHE A 271 -10.65 -7.53 -70.44
C PHE A 271 -10.64 -6.19 -69.66
N THR A 272 -9.77 -5.89 -68.70
CA THR A 272 -8.44 -6.38 -68.34
C THR A 272 -8.11 -5.99 -66.90
N ILE A 273 -7.41 -6.89 -66.21
CA ILE A 273 -6.58 -6.63 -65.03
C ILE A 273 -5.48 -5.61 -65.39
N SER A 274 -5.05 -4.84 -64.38
CA SER A 274 -3.85 -3.99 -64.33
C SER A 274 -4.14 -2.49 -64.46
N VAL A 275 -4.18 -1.80 -63.31
CA VAL A 275 -3.57 -0.47 -63.06
C VAL A 275 -3.88 0.02 -61.62
N ALA A 276 -4.86 -0.52 -60.90
CA ALA A 276 -5.23 0.01 -59.57
C ALA A 276 -4.53 -0.64 -58.34
N LEU A 277 -3.39 -1.32 -58.52
CA LEU A 277 -2.57 -1.87 -57.41
C LEU A 277 -1.15 -1.28 -57.34
N SER A 278 -0.82 -0.28 -58.17
CA SER A 278 0.50 0.38 -58.17
C SER A 278 0.54 1.73 -57.43
N VAL A 279 -0.61 2.29 -57.05
CA VAL A 279 -0.70 3.68 -56.52
C VAL A 279 -0.86 3.72 -54.98
N THR A 280 -1.31 2.65 -54.35
CA THR A 280 -1.43 2.58 -52.87
C THR A 280 -0.18 2.02 -52.18
N ALA A 281 0.60 1.17 -52.86
CA ALA A 281 1.86 0.63 -52.31
C ALA A 281 3.02 1.65 -52.33
N THR A 282 3.05 2.54 -53.32
CA THR A 282 4.05 3.62 -53.41
C THR A 282 3.76 4.76 -52.43
N ALA A 283 2.49 5.07 -52.15
CA ALA A 283 2.13 6.07 -51.13
C ALA A 283 2.47 5.59 -49.70
N ILE A 284 2.28 4.30 -49.41
CA ILE A 284 2.62 3.72 -48.09
C ILE A 284 4.14 3.56 -47.92
N LEU A 285 4.88 3.23 -48.98
CA LEU A 285 6.35 3.19 -48.93
C LEU A 285 6.99 4.58 -48.91
N VAL A 286 6.39 5.61 -49.52
CA VAL A 286 6.86 7.01 -49.44
C VAL A 286 6.53 7.65 -48.08
N MET A 287 5.38 7.33 -47.48
CA MET A 287 5.04 7.77 -46.12
C MET A 287 5.86 7.05 -45.03
N ARG A 288 6.24 5.78 -45.22
CA ARG A 288 7.18 5.07 -44.33
C ARG A 288 8.66 5.37 -44.59
N LYS A 289 9.03 6.05 -45.68
CA LYS A 289 10.41 6.52 -45.91
C LYS A 289 10.67 7.93 -45.38
N ASN A 290 9.64 8.74 -45.13
CA ASN A 290 9.76 10.09 -44.56
C ASN A 290 9.64 10.15 -43.02
N LEU A 291 9.62 9.00 -42.35
CA LEU A 291 9.79 8.88 -40.88
C LEU A 291 11.01 8.01 -40.50
N LYS A 292 12.04 8.01 -41.36
CA LYS A 292 13.42 7.79 -40.90
C LYS A 292 14.05 9.16 -40.70
N ARG A 293 14.22 9.55 -39.43
CA ARG A 293 15.05 10.70 -39.03
C ARG A 293 16.40 10.63 -39.79
N PRO A 294 16.79 11.65 -40.57
CA PRO A 294 18.18 11.86 -40.93
C PRO A 294 18.75 12.89 -39.97
N LEU A 295 18.98 12.54 -38.70
CA LEU A 295 19.65 13.38 -37.70
C LEU A 295 20.28 12.47 -36.65
N VAL A 296 21.37 11.79 -36.97
CA VAL A 296 22.23 11.17 -35.94
C VAL A 296 23.60 11.85 -35.94
N GLU A 297 24.05 12.37 -37.10
CA GLU A 297 25.32 13.12 -37.19
C GLU A 297 25.24 14.56 -36.61
N ASP A 298 24.07 15.22 -36.65
CA ASP A 298 23.90 16.60 -36.12
C ASP A 298 23.64 16.66 -34.60
N GLU A 299 22.97 15.67 -33.99
CA GLU A 299 22.70 15.65 -32.55
C GLU A 299 23.97 15.43 -31.72
N GLU A 300 24.90 14.59 -32.20
CA GLU A 300 26.20 14.39 -31.53
C GLU A 300 27.08 15.66 -31.59
N ALA A 301 27.05 16.40 -32.70
CA ALA A 301 27.74 17.68 -32.85
C ALA A 301 27.16 18.77 -31.92
N LEU A 302 25.83 18.87 -31.81
CA LEU A 302 25.15 19.77 -30.88
C LEU A 302 25.45 19.44 -29.41
N LEU A 303 25.53 18.14 -29.08
CA LEU A 303 25.87 17.65 -27.74
C LEU A 303 27.38 17.75 -27.40
N THR A 304 28.19 18.37 -28.26
CA THR A 304 29.62 18.66 -28.04
C THR A 304 29.95 20.16 -28.17
N SER A 305 28.93 21.02 -28.27
CA SER A 305 29.09 22.48 -28.33
C SER A 305 29.88 23.03 -27.12
N PRO A 306 30.80 23.99 -27.31
CA PRO A 306 31.51 24.66 -26.23
C PRO A 306 30.57 25.31 -25.20
N THR A 307 29.43 25.84 -25.66
CA THR A 307 28.41 26.45 -24.80
C THR A 307 27.74 25.40 -23.91
N LEU A 308 27.44 24.22 -24.47
CA LEU A 308 26.87 23.09 -23.72
C LEU A 308 27.83 22.61 -22.63
N TYR A 309 29.10 22.38 -23.00
CA TYR A 309 30.12 21.98 -22.05
C TYR A 309 30.30 23.03 -20.94
N GLY A 310 30.34 24.31 -21.30
CA GLY A 310 30.46 25.42 -20.35
C GLY A 310 29.33 25.47 -19.32
N SER A 311 28.07 25.40 -19.75
CA SER A 311 26.91 25.37 -18.84
C SER A 311 26.89 24.13 -17.94
N ILE A 312 27.21 22.95 -18.49
CA ILE A 312 27.29 21.71 -17.70
C ILE A 312 28.42 21.82 -16.67
N GLU A 313 29.59 22.36 -17.02
CA GLU A 313 30.71 22.48 -16.08
C GLU A 313 30.43 23.52 -14.99
N LEU A 314 29.72 24.61 -15.29
CA LEU A 314 29.24 25.56 -14.27
C LEU A 314 28.31 24.86 -13.25
N TYR A 315 27.34 24.10 -13.75
CA TYR A 315 26.46 23.31 -12.90
C TYR A 315 27.24 22.24 -12.11
N ARG A 316 28.21 21.59 -12.74
CA ARG A 316 29.10 20.60 -12.12
C ARG A 316 29.91 21.20 -10.97
N ASN A 317 30.45 22.40 -11.15
CA ASN A 317 31.19 23.12 -10.12
C ASN A 317 30.29 23.52 -8.94
N LYS A 318 29.06 23.94 -9.20
CA LYS A 318 28.06 24.16 -8.14
C LYS A 318 27.81 22.89 -7.34
N VAL A 319 27.61 21.75 -7.99
CA VAL A 319 27.44 20.46 -7.31
C VAL A 319 28.68 20.09 -6.47
N ARG A 320 29.90 20.31 -7.00
CA ARG A 320 31.14 20.10 -6.23
C ARG A 320 31.25 21.00 -4.99
N SER A 321 30.84 22.26 -5.12
CA SER A 321 30.89 23.26 -4.04
C SER A 321 29.77 23.10 -3.02
N THR A 322 28.68 22.42 -3.38
CA THR A 322 27.59 22.14 -2.45
C THR A 322 28.10 21.08 -1.49
N GLU A 323 28.01 21.35 -0.18
CA GLU A 323 28.29 20.34 0.82
C GLU A 323 27.23 19.24 0.76
N VAL A 324 27.42 18.31 -0.15
CA VAL A 324 26.62 17.08 -0.17
C VAL A 324 27.13 16.25 1.00
N ILE A 325 26.36 16.27 2.10
CA ILE A 325 26.52 15.35 3.22
C ILE A 325 26.09 13.97 2.72
N GLY A 326 27.01 13.31 2.01
CA GLY A 326 26.91 11.90 1.63
C GLY A 326 28.20 11.24 2.04
N TRP A 327 28.13 10.21 2.90
CA TRP A 327 29.25 9.33 3.30
C TRP A 327 30.61 10.04 3.45
N LYS A 328 30.62 11.29 3.95
CA LYS A 328 31.85 12.11 4.02
C LYS A 328 32.82 11.58 5.07
N SER A 329 32.38 10.70 5.96
CA SER A 329 33.18 10.15 7.05
C SER A 329 33.93 8.87 6.71
N ALA A 330 33.63 8.18 5.60
CA ALA A 330 34.31 6.94 5.20
C ALA A 330 35.20 7.09 3.95
N ARG A 331 35.30 8.30 3.38
CA ARG A 331 36.09 8.57 2.16
C ARG A 331 37.43 9.26 2.47
N SER A 332 38.35 8.51 3.06
CA SER A 332 39.78 8.73 2.87
C SER A 332 40.36 7.52 2.16
N GLY A 333 40.19 7.47 0.84
CA GLY A 333 40.63 6.35 0.00
C GLY A 333 39.57 6.01 -1.02
N GLY A 334 39.92 6.11 -2.31
CA GLY A 334 39.00 5.80 -3.39
C GLY A 334 38.79 4.30 -3.49
N GLU A 335 37.62 3.83 -3.08
CA GLU A 335 36.96 2.61 -3.55
C GLU A 335 35.50 2.68 -3.04
N GLY A 336 34.56 2.40 -3.92
CA GLY A 336 33.13 2.48 -3.64
C GLY A 336 32.74 1.50 -2.54
N HIS A 337 31.80 1.88 -1.69
CA HIS A 337 31.16 0.88 -0.85
C HIS A 337 30.25 0.07 -1.76
N ASP A 338 30.44 -1.25 -1.77
CA ASP A 338 29.63 -2.18 -2.55
C ASP A 338 28.19 -2.14 -2.04
N VAL A 339 27.42 -1.20 -2.57
CA VAL A 339 25.98 -1.14 -2.34
C VAL A 339 25.36 -2.15 -3.28
N TYR A 340 24.87 -3.23 -2.70
CA TYR A 340 24.19 -4.28 -3.41
C TYR A 340 22.74 -3.87 -3.69
N LEU A 341 22.38 -3.96 -4.97
CA LEU A 341 21.03 -3.71 -5.44
C LEU A 341 20.44 -5.01 -5.95
N ARG A 342 19.30 -5.40 -5.38
CA ARG A 342 18.54 -6.55 -5.86
C ARG A 342 17.60 -6.11 -6.96
N ARG A 343 17.78 -6.61 -8.19
CA ARG A 343 16.85 -6.36 -9.31
C ARG A 343 15.62 -7.27 -9.20
N ARG A 344 14.42 -6.69 -9.31
CA ARG A 344 13.18 -7.45 -9.55
C ARG A 344 12.85 -7.52 -11.04
N PHE A 345 12.53 -8.72 -11.53
CA PHE A 345 11.97 -8.92 -12.88
C PHE A 345 10.46 -9.02 -12.83
N ARG A 346 9.78 -8.41 -13.80
CA ARG A 346 8.35 -8.60 -14.02
C ARG A 346 8.14 -9.65 -15.10
N THR A 347 7.89 -10.91 -14.71
CA THR A 347 7.41 -11.95 -15.65
C THR A 347 5.90 -11.88 -15.74
N SER A 348 5.38 -11.52 -16.92
CA SER A 348 3.95 -11.64 -17.22
C SER A 348 3.57 -13.11 -17.45
N GLY A 349 2.69 -13.68 -16.62
CA GLY A 349 1.72 -14.69 -17.06
C GLY A 349 2.16 -16.15 -17.13
N LYS A 350 2.71 -16.75 -16.06
CA LYS A 350 2.67 -18.21 -15.90
C LYS A 350 1.64 -18.62 -14.85
N LYS A 351 0.84 -19.64 -15.17
CA LYS A 351 -0.11 -20.29 -14.25
C LYS A 351 0.65 -20.90 -13.06
N LEU A 352 0.02 -20.86 -11.88
CA LEU A 352 0.46 -21.53 -10.66
C LEU A 352 0.61 -23.06 -10.89
N PRO A 353 1.55 -23.74 -10.22
CA PRO A 353 1.70 -25.20 -10.32
C PRO A 353 0.46 -25.96 -9.78
N ASN A 354 0.01 -26.99 -10.50
CA ASN A 354 -1.21 -27.77 -10.22
C ASN A 354 -1.34 -28.42 -8.82
N TRP A 355 -0.28 -28.47 -8.00
CA TRP A 355 -0.39 -28.99 -6.63
C TRP A 355 -0.94 -27.96 -5.65
N MET A 356 -0.84 -26.66 -5.96
CA MET A 356 -1.48 -25.57 -5.19
C MET A 356 -3.01 -25.55 -5.36
N GLU A 357 -3.54 -25.95 -6.52
CA GLU A 357 -5.00 -26.01 -6.76
C GLU A 357 -5.71 -27.08 -5.92
N LYS A 358 -4.98 -28.10 -5.44
CA LYS A 358 -5.56 -29.20 -4.65
C LYS A 358 -5.70 -28.88 -3.16
N GLU A 359 -4.84 -28.01 -2.62
CA GLU A 359 -4.96 -27.53 -1.23
C GLU A 359 -5.95 -26.34 -1.11
N GLU A 360 -6.22 -25.61 -2.20
CA GLU A 360 -7.22 -24.53 -2.25
C GLU A 360 -8.68 -25.00 -2.14
N GLN A 361 -9.00 -26.25 -2.48
CA GLN A 361 -10.37 -26.75 -2.48
C GLN A 361 -10.87 -27.24 -1.11
N GLN A 362 -10.00 -27.33 -0.10
CA GLN A 362 -10.35 -27.94 1.18
C GLN A 362 -10.41 -26.97 2.37
N GLU A 363 -9.92 -25.73 2.24
CA GLU A 363 -9.99 -24.70 3.30
C GLU A 363 -10.09 -23.25 2.76
N CYS A 364 -11.29 -22.78 2.35
CA CYS A 364 -11.68 -21.35 2.43
C CYS A 364 -13.12 -21.09 1.89
N SER A 365 -13.99 -20.47 2.70
CA SER A 365 -15.28 -19.90 2.28
C SER A 365 -15.28 -18.37 2.12
N ASP A 366 -14.14 -17.69 2.35
CA ASP A 366 -14.04 -16.22 2.33
C ASP A 366 -13.41 -15.75 1.00
N GLN A 367 -14.17 -15.05 0.14
CA GLN A 367 -13.68 -14.53 -1.14
C GLN A 367 -12.62 -13.41 -1.01
N GLU A 368 -12.61 -12.64 0.09
CA GLU A 368 -11.56 -11.64 0.36
C GLU A 368 -10.18 -12.27 0.60
N LYS A 369 -10.13 -13.43 1.27
CA LYS A 369 -8.88 -14.19 1.47
C LYS A 369 -8.39 -14.87 0.19
N LEU A 370 -9.29 -15.13 -0.77
CA LEU A 370 -8.96 -15.65 -2.10
C LEU A 370 -8.38 -14.56 -3.02
N LEU A 371 -8.79 -13.30 -2.87
CA LEU A 371 -8.24 -12.15 -3.60
C LEU A 371 -6.84 -11.78 -3.12
N GLU A 372 -6.57 -11.83 -1.81
CA GLU A 372 -5.21 -11.59 -1.28
C GLU A 372 -4.22 -12.73 -1.58
N ARG A 373 -4.70 -13.97 -1.80
CA ARG A 373 -3.86 -15.14 -2.08
C ARG A 373 -3.55 -15.38 -3.56
N ARG A 374 -4.34 -14.81 -4.48
CA ARG A 374 -4.12 -14.90 -5.94
C ARG A 374 -3.09 -13.91 -6.47
N GLU A 375 -2.69 -12.93 -5.66
CA GLU A 375 -1.70 -11.94 -6.04
C GLU A 375 -0.27 -12.46 -5.82
N PHE A 376 0.39 -12.70 -6.97
CA PHE A 376 1.83 -12.77 -7.20
C PHE A 376 2.55 -14.11 -6.97
N ALA A 377 2.47 -15.00 -7.95
CA ALA A 377 3.60 -15.87 -8.28
C ALA A 377 4.55 -15.09 -9.21
N PHE A 378 5.56 -14.42 -8.64
CA PHE A 378 6.68 -13.88 -9.42
C PHE A 378 7.72 -14.99 -9.62
N GLU A 379 8.10 -15.28 -10.87
CA GLU A 379 9.38 -15.94 -11.12
C GLU A 379 10.47 -14.87 -10.92
N GLU A 380 10.96 -14.75 -9.68
CA GLU A 380 12.07 -13.86 -9.37
C GLU A 380 13.37 -14.45 -9.93
N LYS A 381 14.06 -13.68 -10.77
CA LYS A 381 15.45 -13.95 -11.10
C LYS A 381 16.30 -12.94 -10.33
N GLU A 382 16.89 -13.38 -9.24
CA GLU A 382 17.71 -12.51 -8.40
C GLU A 382 19.03 -12.18 -9.11
N ILE A 383 19.32 -10.90 -9.27
CA ILE A 383 20.63 -10.43 -9.69
C ILE A 383 21.02 -9.32 -8.72
N THR A 384 22.08 -9.59 -7.95
CA THR A 384 22.77 -8.59 -7.16
C THR A 384 23.65 -7.76 -8.09
N VAL A 385 23.41 -6.45 -8.12
CA VAL A 385 24.15 -5.50 -8.96
C VAL A 385 24.89 -4.53 -8.05
N GLN A 386 26.18 -4.29 -8.34
CA GLN A 386 26.93 -3.24 -7.66
C GLN A 386 26.49 -1.86 -8.13
N SER A 387 26.53 -0.88 -7.22
CA SER A 387 26.06 0.48 -7.51
C SER A 387 26.76 1.16 -8.68
N GLU A 388 28.06 0.93 -8.84
CA GLU A 388 28.91 1.46 -9.90
C GLU A 388 28.48 0.88 -11.25
N ASP A 389 28.08 -0.38 -11.25
CA ASP A 389 27.78 -1.10 -12.46
C ASP A 389 26.49 -0.59 -13.11
N LEU A 390 25.48 -0.14 -12.35
CA LEU A 390 24.21 0.39 -12.88
C LEU A 390 24.35 1.60 -13.81
N PHE A 391 25.44 2.33 -13.71
CA PHE A 391 25.62 3.59 -14.44
C PHE A 391 26.78 3.55 -15.42
N THR A 392 27.42 2.38 -15.56
CA THR A 392 28.48 2.11 -16.52
C THR A 392 27.95 1.38 -17.75
N ASN A 393 28.75 1.36 -18.81
CA ASN A 393 28.41 0.63 -20.03
C ASN A 393 28.37 -0.90 -19.85
N LYS A 394 28.79 -1.43 -18.69
CA LYS A 394 28.83 -2.88 -18.41
C LYS A 394 27.44 -3.49 -18.26
N THR A 395 26.45 -2.70 -17.83
CA THR A 395 25.09 -3.18 -17.51
C THR A 395 24.02 -2.58 -18.41
N LYS A 396 24.31 -2.34 -19.70
CA LYS A 396 23.34 -1.75 -20.63
C LYS A 396 21.99 -2.47 -20.70
N GLU A 397 21.95 -3.77 -20.42
CA GLU A 397 20.71 -4.58 -20.35
C GLU A 397 19.87 -4.35 -19.07
N LEU A 398 20.47 -3.76 -18.03
CA LEU A 398 19.84 -3.43 -16.75
C LEU A 398 19.23 -2.01 -16.75
N ILE A 399 19.80 -1.11 -17.55
CA ILE A 399 19.46 0.32 -17.61
C ILE A 399 18.17 0.53 -18.42
N SER A 400 17.14 1.07 -17.74
CA SER A 400 15.84 1.40 -18.33
C SER A 400 15.60 2.90 -18.39
N LYS A 401 14.65 3.35 -19.22
CA LYS A 401 14.23 4.77 -19.28
C LYS A 401 13.56 5.26 -18.00
N ARG A 402 12.90 4.36 -17.26
CA ARG A 402 12.30 4.61 -15.94
C ARG A 402 12.82 3.55 -14.99
N MET A 403 13.51 4.00 -13.96
CA MET A 403 14.12 3.17 -12.93
C MET A 403 13.58 3.58 -11.56
N LEU A 404 13.35 2.59 -10.72
CA LEU A 404 12.91 2.78 -9.35
C LEU A 404 13.89 2.11 -8.39
N ILE A 405 14.32 2.83 -7.36
CA ILE A 405 15.04 2.27 -6.23
C ILE A 405 14.11 2.35 -5.01
N THR A 406 13.80 1.19 -4.47
CA THR A 406 13.01 1.02 -3.26
C THR A 406 13.89 0.57 -2.12
N GLY A 407 13.47 0.80 -0.89
CA GLY A 407 14.19 0.31 0.29
C GLY A 407 13.59 0.85 1.58
N PHE A 408 13.97 0.25 2.70
CA PHE A 408 13.49 0.65 4.03
C PHE A 408 13.97 2.05 4.43
N ASP A 409 13.39 2.61 5.48
CA ASP A 409 13.77 3.91 6.01
C ASP A 409 15.18 3.89 6.60
N GLY A 410 15.95 4.95 6.38
CA GLY A 410 17.34 5.04 6.85
C GLY A 410 18.35 4.16 6.10
N ILE A 411 17.93 3.38 5.09
CA ILE A 411 18.80 2.46 4.34
C ILE A 411 19.81 3.18 3.42
N GLY A 412 19.66 4.48 3.22
CA GLY A 412 20.61 5.29 2.44
C GLY A 412 20.22 5.56 0.98
N LYS A 413 18.93 5.47 0.62
CA LYS A 413 18.42 5.79 -0.74
C LYS A 413 18.88 7.17 -1.24
N SER A 414 18.67 8.21 -0.44
CA SER A 414 19.15 9.56 -0.76
C SER A 414 20.67 9.67 -0.79
N CYS A 415 21.37 8.93 0.08
CA CYS A 415 22.83 8.87 0.07
C CYS A 415 23.37 8.24 -1.21
N PHE A 416 22.69 7.22 -1.74
CA PHE A 416 23.00 6.59 -3.02
C PHE A 416 22.84 7.60 -4.16
N SER A 417 21.68 8.26 -4.26
CA SER A 417 21.41 9.29 -5.28
C SER A 417 22.44 10.42 -5.26
N LYS A 418 22.78 10.91 -4.05
CA LYS A 418 23.78 11.94 -3.82
C LYS A 418 25.21 11.47 -4.12
N SER A 419 25.54 10.22 -3.82
CA SER A 419 26.83 9.60 -4.15
C SER A 419 27.04 9.55 -5.66
N LEU A 420 26.01 9.12 -6.41
CA LEU A 420 26.03 9.11 -7.87
C LEU A 420 26.22 10.52 -8.45
N LEU A 421 25.46 11.49 -7.95
CA LEU A 421 25.59 12.89 -8.36
C LEU A 421 27.01 13.42 -8.14
N LYS A 422 27.64 13.07 -7.00
CA LYS A 422 29.02 13.46 -6.68
C LYS A 422 30.05 12.79 -7.58
N GLN A 423 29.90 11.51 -7.88
CA GLN A 423 30.78 10.77 -8.80
C GLN A 423 30.79 11.42 -10.19
N TRP A 424 29.60 11.73 -10.71
CA TRP A 424 29.44 12.49 -11.94
C TRP A 424 30.08 13.88 -11.84
N ALA A 425 29.88 14.57 -10.73
CA ALA A 425 30.46 15.89 -10.53
C ALA A 425 31.98 15.85 -10.45
N SER A 426 32.58 14.82 -9.87
CA SER A 426 34.04 14.63 -9.83
C SER A 426 34.66 14.29 -11.18
N GLY A 427 33.86 14.06 -12.24
CA GLY A 427 34.36 13.79 -13.59
C GLY A 427 34.84 12.34 -13.78
N GLN A 428 34.30 11.38 -13.01
CA GLN A 428 34.62 9.98 -13.25
C GLN A 428 34.15 9.55 -14.65
N GLU A 429 35.08 9.11 -15.49
CA GLU A 429 34.86 8.90 -16.94
C GLU A 429 33.99 7.68 -17.28
N ASN A 430 33.68 6.83 -16.30
CA ASN A 430 32.99 5.56 -16.54
C ASN A 430 31.45 5.68 -16.61
N LEU A 431 30.88 6.85 -16.36
CA LEU A 431 29.44 7.06 -16.35
C LEU A 431 28.87 7.28 -17.76
N CYS A 432 27.74 6.66 -18.06
CA CYS A 432 27.10 6.77 -19.38
C CYS A 432 26.33 8.09 -19.63
N TYR A 433 26.31 9.01 -18.65
CA TYR A 433 25.54 10.25 -18.68
C TYR A 433 26.41 11.50 -18.84
N LYS A 434 26.01 12.40 -19.74
CA LYS A 434 26.63 13.73 -19.90
C LYS A 434 26.22 14.67 -18.78
N CYS A 435 24.96 14.61 -18.35
CA CYS A 435 24.41 15.45 -17.27
C CYS A 435 23.51 14.64 -16.33
N ILE A 436 23.63 14.88 -15.03
CA ILE A 436 22.72 14.34 -14.01
C ILE A 436 22.04 15.51 -13.32
N ILE A 437 20.72 15.58 -13.40
CA ILE A 437 19.89 16.58 -12.73
C ILE A 437 19.30 15.91 -11.48
N TYR A 438 19.46 16.54 -10.33
CA TYR A 438 18.95 16.04 -9.05
C TYR A 438 17.85 16.96 -8.52
N LEU A 439 16.69 16.38 -8.23
CA LEU A 439 15.55 17.04 -7.61
C LEU A 439 15.02 16.15 -6.48
N THR A 440 14.45 16.76 -5.45
CA THR A 440 13.85 16.04 -4.33
C THR A 440 12.33 16.30 -4.32
N PHE A 441 11.50 15.30 -4.06
CA PHE A 441 10.03 15.45 -4.04
C PHE A 441 9.57 16.45 -2.97
N SER A 442 10.12 16.29 -1.79
CA SER A 442 10.62 17.34 -0.92
C SER A 442 10.48 18.78 -1.44
N GLU A 443 11.38 19.19 -2.34
CA GLU A 443 11.45 20.53 -2.89
C GLU A 443 10.32 20.82 -3.87
N LEU A 444 9.83 19.79 -4.58
CA LEU A 444 8.72 19.92 -5.51
C LEU A 444 7.42 20.32 -4.79
N ASN A 445 7.22 19.87 -3.55
CA ASN A 445 6.07 20.29 -2.72
C ASN A 445 6.03 21.81 -2.46
N THR A 446 7.17 22.51 -2.52
CA THR A 446 7.25 23.97 -2.30
C THR A 446 6.82 24.79 -3.52
N MET A 447 6.63 24.12 -4.66
CA MET A 447 6.36 24.77 -5.94
C MET A 447 4.89 25.15 -6.03
N LYS A 448 4.62 26.45 -6.17
CA LYS A 448 3.26 27.02 -6.23
C LYS A 448 2.86 27.33 -7.66
N GLY A 449 1.62 26.98 -8.01
CA GLY A 449 1.01 27.28 -9.31
C GLY A 449 1.48 26.36 -10.45
N PRO A 450 0.89 26.52 -11.65
CA PRO A 450 1.27 25.74 -12.82
C PRO A 450 2.69 26.08 -13.30
N LEU A 451 3.47 25.04 -13.59
CA LEU A 451 4.88 25.12 -14.00
C LEU A 451 5.13 24.17 -15.17
N SER A 452 6.04 24.53 -16.06
CA SER A 452 6.50 23.65 -17.12
C SER A 452 7.80 22.96 -16.69
N VAL A 453 8.20 21.90 -17.40
CA VAL A 453 9.49 21.23 -17.13
C VAL A 453 10.64 22.23 -17.28
N ARG A 454 10.56 23.12 -18.29
CA ARG A 454 11.55 24.18 -18.48
C ARG A 454 11.57 25.11 -17.28
N SER A 455 10.43 25.70 -16.89
CA SER A 455 10.43 26.70 -15.82
C SER A 455 10.84 26.12 -14.45
N LEU A 456 10.51 24.85 -14.20
CA LEU A 456 10.99 24.10 -13.04
C LEU A 456 12.52 24.01 -13.03
N LEU A 457 13.13 23.59 -14.15
CA LEU A 457 14.58 23.40 -14.26
C LEU A 457 15.35 24.72 -14.33
N GLU A 458 14.81 25.77 -14.95
CA GLU A 458 15.42 27.10 -14.92
C GLU A 458 15.47 27.69 -13.51
N LYS A 459 14.44 27.43 -12.71
CA LYS A 459 14.40 27.86 -11.30
C LYS A 459 15.37 27.05 -10.43
N LYS A 460 15.49 25.75 -10.66
CA LYS A 460 16.30 24.83 -9.82
C LYS A 460 17.76 24.74 -10.25
N CYS A 461 18.03 24.83 -11.54
CA CYS A 461 19.35 24.70 -12.15
C CYS A 461 19.58 25.87 -13.14
N PRO A 462 19.66 27.12 -12.65
CA PRO A 462 19.80 28.30 -13.52
C PRO A 462 21.06 28.26 -14.39
N GLU A 463 22.08 27.50 -13.98
CA GLU A 463 23.31 27.28 -14.74
C GLU A 463 23.06 26.53 -16.07
N LEU A 464 21.98 25.74 -16.14
CA LEU A 464 21.62 24.94 -17.30
C LEU A 464 20.60 25.63 -18.22
N SER A 465 20.02 26.77 -17.85
CA SER A 465 18.90 27.40 -18.57
C SER A 465 19.18 27.62 -20.06
N ALA A 466 20.40 28.04 -20.42
CA ALA A 466 20.80 28.29 -21.80
C ALA A 466 20.82 27.03 -22.69
N VAL A 467 20.84 25.83 -22.09
CA VAL A 467 21.10 24.56 -22.79
C VAL A 467 19.99 23.52 -22.58
N LEU A 468 18.92 23.84 -21.84
CA LEU A 468 17.81 22.92 -21.55
C LEU A 468 17.18 22.32 -22.82
N ASN A 469 17.04 23.11 -23.90
CA ASN A 469 16.50 22.63 -25.18
C ASN A 469 17.29 21.48 -25.80
N VAL A 470 18.60 21.47 -25.59
CA VAL A 470 19.52 20.48 -26.17
C VAL A 470 19.72 19.31 -25.21
N LEU A 471 19.62 19.57 -23.89
CA LEU A 471 19.79 18.54 -22.86
C LEU A 471 18.55 17.65 -22.69
N LEU A 472 17.36 18.23 -22.72
CA LEU A 472 16.13 17.52 -22.43
C LEU A 472 15.71 16.59 -23.57
N ASN A 473 15.00 15.53 -23.19
CA ASN A 473 14.54 14.48 -24.10
C ASN A 473 15.68 13.75 -24.84
N THR A 474 16.84 13.59 -24.19
CA THR A 474 17.96 12.77 -24.66
C THR A 474 18.29 11.66 -23.67
N ASP A 475 18.83 10.54 -24.15
CA ASP A 475 19.26 9.43 -23.28
C ASP A 475 20.54 9.77 -22.50
N LYS A 476 21.26 10.84 -22.88
CA LYS A 476 22.50 11.28 -22.21
C LYS A 476 22.25 12.02 -20.90
N VAL A 477 20.99 12.29 -20.55
CA VAL A 477 20.60 12.95 -19.31
C VAL A 477 19.88 11.97 -18.38
N LEU A 478 20.27 12.00 -17.11
CA LEU A 478 19.56 11.34 -16.01
C LEU A 478 18.91 12.40 -15.13
N ILE A 479 17.60 12.28 -14.90
CA ILE A 479 16.89 13.03 -13.86
C ILE A 479 16.68 12.11 -12.68
N ILE A 480 17.17 12.50 -11.51
CA ILE A 480 16.93 11.81 -10.24
C ILE A 480 15.84 12.58 -9.49
N LEU A 481 14.75 11.89 -9.15
CA LEU A 481 13.69 12.40 -8.27
C LEU A 481 13.75 11.62 -6.95
N ASP A 482 14.29 12.25 -5.91
CA ASP A 482 14.60 11.60 -4.64
C ASP A 482 13.47 11.79 -3.61
N GLY A 483 13.04 10.69 -2.97
CA GLY A 483 12.11 10.68 -1.83
C GLY A 483 10.61 10.74 -2.19
N LEU A 484 10.12 9.84 -3.06
CA LEU A 484 8.71 9.83 -3.49
C LEU A 484 7.71 9.75 -2.31
N ASP A 485 8.07 9.06 -1.24
CA ASP A 485 7.28 8.95 0.00
C ASP A 485 7.01 10.31 0.68
N GLU A 486 7.80 11.34 0.36
CA GLU A 486 7.62 12.69 0.88
C GLU A 486 6.72 13.56 0.00
N PHE A 487 6.21 13.05 -1.12
CA PHE A 487 5.39 13.84 -2.04
C PHE A 487 3.97 14.01 -1.48
N ASN A 488 3.54 15.26 -1.32
CA ASN A 488 2.25 15.59 -0.71
C ASN A 488 1.06 15.52 -1.69
N HIS A 489 1.31 15.21 -2.97
CA HIS A 489 0.29 15.21 -4.01
C HIS A 489 0.05 13.80 -4.57
N GLU A 490 -1.21 13.50 -4.89
CA GLU A 490 -1.59 12.22 -5.48
C GLU A 490 -1.20 12.17 -6.96
N LEU A 491 -0.34 11.22 -7.34
CA LEU A 491 0.09 11.01 -8.73
C LEU A 491 -1.03 10.36 -9.54
N ARG A 492 -1.64 11.13 -10.47
CA ARG A 492 -2.72 10.66 -11.34
C ARG A 492 -2.13 10.23 -12.68
N ILE A 493 -1.96 8.92 -12.89
CA ILE A 493 -1.35 8.36 -14.11
C ILE A 493 -2.39 7.86 -15.14
N SER A 494 -3.64 8.33 -15.05
CA SER A 494 -4.68 8.03 -16.03
C SER A 494 -4.42 8.76 -17.36
N SER A 495 -4.41 8.02 -18.47
CA SER A 495 -4.06 8.46 -19.84
C SER A 495 -5.10 9.36 -20.55
N GLN A 496 -5.91 10.13 -19.83
CA GLN A 496 -7.07 10.84 -20.40
C GLN A 496 -6.88 12.36 -20.55
N THR A 497 -5.67 12.82 -20.84
CA THR A 497 -5.49 14.18 -21.39
C THR A 497 -4.99 14.07 -22.83
N GLY A 498 -5.91 14.14 -23.79
CA GLY A 498 -5.63 14.12 -25.23
C GLY A 498 -4.86 15.34 -25.77
N ALA A 499 -4.29 16.17 -24.88
CA ALA A 499 -3.42 17.27 -25.26
C ALA A 499 -1.97 16.79 -25.28
N VAL A 500 -1.30 16.92 -26.42
CA VAL A 500 0.15 16.75 -26.52
C VAL A 500 0.80 17.84 -25.66
N CYS A 501 1.41 17.44 -24.55
CA CYS A 501 2.17 18.33 -23.69
C CYS A 501 3.64 18.34 -24.15
N ASP A 502 4.22 19.54 -24.22
CA ASP A 502 5.65 19.73 -24.43
C ASP A 502 6.35 20.19 -23.14
N ILE A 503 7.67 20.41 -23.21
CA ILE A 503 8.48 20.85 -22.07
C ILE A 503 8.12 22.26 -21.57
N ASP A 504 7.33 23.01 -22.35
CA ASP A 504 6.92 24.39 -22.10
C ASP A 504 5.47 24.50 -21.60
N THR A 505 4.71 23.41 -21.65
CA THR A 505 3.32 23.33 -21.21
C THR A 505 3.24 23.48 -19.68
N PRO A 506 2.56 24.52 -19.15
CA PRO A 506 2.39 24.70 -17.71
C PRO A 506 1.39 23.69 -17.14
N LEU A 507 1.80 22.94 -16.12
CA LEU A 507 1.03 21.90 -15.44
C LEU A 507 1.14 22.06 -13.93
N ASP A 508 0.15 21.59 -13.17
CA ASP A 508 0.34 21.43 -11.73
C ASP A 508 1.46 20.40 -11.46
N ILE A 509 2.10 20.50 -10.30
CA ILE A 509 3.27 19.68 -9.99
C ILE A 509 2.95 18.18 -10.00
N SER A 510 1.73 17.79 -9.63
CA SER A 510 1.34 16.37 -9.64
C SER A 510 1.20 15.85 -11.07
N ALA A 511 0.49 16.58 -11.95
CA ALA A 511 0.36 16.21 -13.35
C ALA A 511 1.72 16.22 -14.09
N LEU A 512 2.57 17.21 -13.80
CA LEU A 512 3.91 17.30 -14.38
C LEU A 512 4.73 16.04 -14.06
N ILE A 513 4.80 15.66 -12.79
CA ILE A 513 5.58 14.49 -12.37
C ILE A 513 4.93 13.19 -12.85
N SER A 514 3.60 13.09 -12.82
CA SER A 514 2.87 11.92 -13.35
C SER A 514 3.19 11.69 -14.83
N LYS A 515 3.18 12.74 -15.65
CA LYS A 515 3.53 12.68 -17.08
C LYS A 515 5.00 12.38 -17.34
N VAL A 516 5.91 12.86 -16.48
CA VAL A 516 7.33 12.47 -16.54
C VAL A 516 7.48 10.97 -16.24
N ILE A 517 6.80 10.44 -15.23
CA ILE A 517 6.83 9.02 -14.86
C ILE A 517 6.24 8.15 -15.99
N SER A 518 5.08 8.53 -16.54
CA SER A 518 4.36 7.78 -17.58
C SER A 518 5.05 7.81 -18.96
N LYS A 519 6.10 8.62 -19.13
CA LYS A 519 6.82 8.88 -20.40
C LYS A 519 6.04 9.76 -21.40
N GLU A 520 4.93 10.36 -21.00
CA GLU A 520 4.25 11.38 -21.79
C GLU A 520 5.08 12.66 -21.92
N LEU A 521 5.86 12.99 -20.89
CA LEU A 521 6.89 14.03 -20.91
C LEU A 521 8.28 13.40 -20.80
N LEU A 522 9.22 13.92 -21.59
CA LEU A 522 10.61 13.46 -21.66
C LEU A 522 10.73 11.93 -21.92
N PRO A 523 10.14 11.40 -23.00
CA PRO A 523 10.15 9.97 -23.30
C PRO A 523 11.55 9.36 -23.49
N ASP A 524 12.54 10.15 -23.90
CA ASP A 524 13.91 9.67 -24.16
C ASP A 524 14.89 9.94 -23.00
N THR A 525 14.55 10.84 -22.07
CA THR A 525 15.33 11.07 -20.85
C THR A 525 15.17 9.94 -19.86
N ARG A 526 16.29 9.54 -19.22
CA ARG A 526 16.26 8.54 -18.16
C ARG A 526 15.83 9.21 -16.85
N VAL A 527 14.90 8.57 -16.14
CA VAL A 527 14.42 9.03 -14.83
C VAL A 527 14.64 7.93 -13.80
N LEU A 528 15.30 8.29 -12.71
CA LEU A 528 15.50 7.44 -11.53
C LEU A 528 14.69 8.01 -10.37
N ILE A 529 13.83 7.19 -9.78
CA ILE A 529 13.02 7.57 -8.61
C ILE A 529 13.49 6.76 -7.41
N THR A 530 13.61 7.39 -6.24
CA THR A 530 13.76 6.67 -4.97
C THR A 530 12.47 6.72 -4.17
N SER A 531 12.13 5.63 -3.48
CA SER A 531 10.92 5.54 -2.66
C SER A 531 11.08 4.58 -1.48
N GLY A 532 10.37 4.83 -0.39
CA GLY A 532 10.11 3.83 0.65
C GLY A 532 9.43 2.57 0.09
N LEU A 533 9.64 1.41 0.71
CA LEU A 533 8.99 0.17 0.28
C LEU A 533 7.47 0.23 0.44
N GLY A 534 6.74 -0.11 -0.62
CA GLY A 534 5.28 -0.14 -0.65
C GLY A 534 4.64 1.16 -1.13
N SER A 535 5.37 2.28 -1.15
CA SER A 535 4.88 3.57 -1.65
C SER A 535 4.74 3.60 -3.18
N GLU A 536 5.41 2.69 -3.88
CA GLU A 536 5.45 2.60 -5.34
C GLU A 536 4.28 1.87 -5.99
N ARG A 537 3.40 1.21 -5.21
CA ARG A 537 2.36 0.29 -5.74
C ARG A 537 1.50 0.89 -6.86
N LYS A 538 1.22 2.19 -6.78
CA LYS A 538 0.42 2.94 -7.77
C LYS A 538 1.13 3.18 -9.10
N ILE A 539 2.46 3.26 -9.07
CA ILE A 539 3.27 3.73 -10.21
C ILE A 539 4.21 2.64 -10.75
N GLY A 540 4.25 1.49 -10.08
CA GLY A 540 5.14 0.36 -10.35
C GLY A 540 5.09 -0.14 -11.79
N GLU A 541 3.96 0.03 -12.49
CA GLU A 541 3.84 -0.42 -13.87
C GLU A 541 4.62 0.41 -14.89
N HIS A 542 4.97 1.66 -14.57
CA HIS A 542 5.75 2.54 -15.44
C HIS A 542 7.26 2.28 -15.36
N PHE A 543 7.71 1.53 -14.36
CA PHE A 543 9.11 1.18 -14.16
C PHE A 543 9.43 -0.15 -14.80
N THR A 544 10.38 -0.12 -15.74
CA THR A 544 10.84 -1.33 -16.42
C THR A 544 11.95 -2.02 -15.63
N SER A 545 12.67 -1.27 -14.79
CA SER A 545 13.65 -1.81 -13.84
C SER A 545 13.35 -1.27 -12.44
N THR A 546 13.13 -2.17 -11.49
CA THR A 546 13.01 -1.86 -10.06
C THR A 546 14.14 -2.55 -9.30
N PHE A 547 14.77 -1.79 -8.41
CA PHE A 547 15.87 -2.21 -7.57
C PHE A 547 15.49 -2.05 -6.10
N ILE A 548 15.92 -2.97 -5.26
CA ILE A 548 15.82 -2.87 -3.81
C ILE A 548 17.21 -2.58 -3.26
N LEU A 549 17.31 -1.53 -2.46
CA LEU A 549 18.51 -1.18 -1.72
C LEU A 549 18.55 -2.00 -0.43
N GLU A 550 19.55 -2.87 -0.32
CA GLU A 550 19.70 -3.80 0.80
C GLU A 550 20.39 -3.16 2.02
N ALA A 551 20.21 -3.80 3.18
CA ALA A 551 20.88 -3.42 4.43
C ALA A 551 22.36 -3.80 4.41
N PHE A 552 23.14 -3.21 5.31
CA PHE A 552 24.52 -3.64 5.51
C PHE A 552 24.58 -5.06 6.04
N THR A 553 25.47 -5.85 5.45
CA THR A 553 25.96 -7.09 6.05
C THR A 553 26.81 -6.79 7.28
N GLU A 554 27.02 -7.78 8.16
CA GLU A 554 27.84 -7.60 9.36
C GLU A 554 29.25 -7.09 9.04
N ASP A 555 29.87 -7.62 7.98
CA ASP A 555 31.18 -7.19 7.50
C ASP A 555 31.16 -5.72 7.06
N GLN A 556 30.12 -5.30 6.34
CA GLN A 556 29.95 -3.90 5.92
C GLN A 556 29.72 -2.95 7.09
N VAL A 557 29.02 -3.39 8.15
CA VAL A 557 28.88 -2.61 9.39
C VAL A 557 30.24 -2.37 10.02
N GLN A 558 31.05 -3.42 10.17
CA GLN A 558 32.40 -3.31 10.73
C GLN A 558 33.28 -2.38 9.89
N GLU A 559 33.34 -2.62 8.59
CA GLU A 559 34.13 -1.81 7.65
C GLU A 559 33.71 -0.33 7.67
N TYR A 560 32.40 -0.07 7.68
CA TYR A 560 31.86 1.28 7.79
C TYR A 560 32.32 1.96 9.09
N CYS A 561 32.15 1.29 10.22
CA CYS A 561 32.54 1.80 11.53
C CYS A 561 34.05 2.08 11.63
N GLU A 562 34.88 1.15 11.16
CA GLU A 562 36.33 1.28 11.15
C GLU A 562 36.79 2.44 10.27
N LYS A 563 36.26 2.57 9.05
CA LYS A 563 36.55 3.69 8.16
C LYS A 563 36.09 5.01 8.74
N PHE A 564 34.90 5.04 9.36
CA PHE A 564 34.36 6.26 9.97
C PHE A 564 35.24 6.77 11.12
N ILE A 565 35.74 5.85 11.95
CA ILE A 565 36.50 6.13 13.18
C ILE A 565 38.02 6.05 12.91
N SER A 566 38.43 5.86 11.66
CA SER A 566 39.84 5.76 11.25
C SER A 566 40.67 6.94 11.76
N GLY A 567 41.81 6.64 12.38
CA GLY A 567 42.68 7.62 13.04
C GLY A 567 42.40 7.82 14.55
N ASP A 568 41.43 7.11 15.12
CA ASP A 568 41.12 7.10 16.55
C ASP A 568 41.50 5.75 17.18
N ASP A 569 42.18 5.78 18.32
CA ASP A 569 42.57 4.59 19.10
C ASP A 569 41.35 3.76 19.56
N ARG A 570 40.15 4.36 19.54
CA ARG A 570 38.87 3.72 19.89
C ARG A 570 38.29 2.80 18.81
N SER A 571 38.81 2.83 17.58
CA SER A 571 38.34 1.98 16.47
C SER A 571 38.28 0.49 16.84
N LYS A 572 39.30 -0.02 17.55
CA LYS A 572 39.36 -1.43 18.02
C LYS A 572 38.27 -1.80 19.02
N HIS A 573 37.76 -0.82 19.77
CA HIS A 573 36.73 -1.06 20.79
C HIS A 573 35.32 -1.11 20.19
N VAL A 574 35.12 -0.59 18.97
CA VAL A 574 33.80 -0.51 18.35
C VAL A 574 33.30 -1.89 17.97
N SER A 575 34.12 -2.73 17.34
CA SER A 575 33.74 -4.10 16.97
C SER A 575 33.43 -4.96 18.20
N GLU A 576 34.24 -4.84 19.26
CA GLU A 576 33.99 -5.51 20.54
C GLU A 576 32.67 -5.01 21.19
N PHE A 577 32.42 -3.70 21.15
CA PHE A 577 31.20 -3.10 21.66
C PHE A 577 29.95 -3.59 20.90
N ILE A 578 30.00 -3.64 19.56
CA ILE A 578 28.90 -4.14 18.73
C ILE A 578 28.57 -5.59 19.10
N SER A 579 29.59 -6.43 19.27
CA SER A 579 29.44 -7.84 19.67
C SER A 579 28.87 -7.97 21.08
N ASN A 580 29.41 -7.25 22.06
CA ASN A 580 29.01 -7.32 23.47
C ASN A 580 27.54 -6.94 23.68
N TYR A 581 27.05 -5.94 22.95
CA TYR A 581 25.67 -5.47 23.05
C TYR A 581 24.73 -6.04 21.96
N LYS A 582 25.20 -7.00 21.15
CA LYS A 582 24.44 -7.67 20.06
C LYS A 582 23.75 -6.68 19.11
N LEU A 583 24.45 -5.63 18.70
CA LEU A 583 23.87 -4.53 17.92
C LEU A 583 23.85 -4.78 16.41
N SER A 584 24.42 -5.89 15.90
CA SER A 584 24.63 -6.14 14.46
C SER A 584 23.38 -5.93 13.61
N SER A 585 22.24 -6.52 14.01
CA SER A 585 20.99 -6.38 13.27
C SER A 585 20.46 -4.93 13.23
N LEU A 586 20.54 -4.21 14.35
CA LEU A 586 20.14 -2.80 14.42
C LEU A 586 21.06 -1.92 13.56
N LEU A 587 22.36 -2.18 13.58
CA LEU A 587 23.37 -1.43 12.83
C LEU A 587 23.44 -1.80 11.35
N SER A 588 22.72 -2.83 10.91
CA SER A 588 22.53 -3.11 9.48
C SER A 588 21.87 -1.94 8.74
N VAL A 589 21.13 -1.08 9.47
CA VAL A 589 20.61 0.19 8.96
C VAL A 589 21.71 1.26 9.01
N PRO A 590 22.20 1.78 7.88
CA PRO A 590 23.33 2.72 7.82
C PRO A 590 23.16 3.99 8.66
N LEU A 591 21.92 4.49 8.80
CA LEU A 591 21.62 5.62 9.69
C LEU A 591 22.07 5.33 11.12
N LEU A 592 21.82 4.13 11.64
CA LEU A 592 22.09 3.75 13.03
C LEU A 592 23.57 3.42 13.24
N SER A 593 24.23 2.78 12.27
CA SER A 593 25.70 2.66 12.28
C SER A 593 26.36 4.03 12.30
N SER A 594 25.82 5.02 11.58
CA SER A 594 26.28 6.40 11.67
C SER A 594 26.03 7.03 13.04
N VAL A 595 24.88 6.80 13.69
CA VAL A 595 24.60 7.29 15.05
C VAL A 595 25.66 6.77 16.02
N LEU A 596 25.90 5.45 16.02
CA LEU A 596 26.91 4.82 16.88
C LEU A 596 28.30 5.44 16.68
N CYS A 597 28.73 5.62 15.43
CA CYS A 597 30.03 6.20 15.15
C CYS A 597 30.18 7.65 15.62
N HIS A 598 29.12 8.47 15.51
CA HIS A 598 29.14 9.83 16.05
C HIS A 598 29.19 9.84 17.58
N MET A 599 28.49 8.90 18.24
CA MET A 599 28.60 8.74 19.70
C MET A 599 30.03 8.43 20.11
N PHE A 600 30.67 7.46 19.45
CA PHE A 600 32.07 7.11 19.69
C PHE A 600 33.03 8.29 19.47
N LYS A 601 32.84 9.11 18.43
CA LYS A 601 33.69 10.29 18.23
C LYS A 601 33.54 11.32 19.35
N LYS A 602 32.31 11.61 19.78
CA LYS A 602 32.00 12.67 20.73
C LYS A 602 32.37 12.35 22.17
N GLY A 603 32.18 11.11 22.62
CA GLY A 603 32.35 10.78 24.04
C GLY A 603 32.21 9.29 24.36
N PRO A 604 32.19 8.94 25.65
CA PRO A 604 31.94 7.56 26.06
C PRO A 604 30.52 7.14 25.68
N CYS A 605 30.38 5.95 25.12
CA CYS A 605 29.07 5.36 24.86
C CYS A 605 28.42 4.93 26.18
N PRO A 606 27.07 4.98 26.27
CA PRO A 606 26.36 4.47 27.44
C PRO A 606 26.65 2.98 27.58
N GLN A 607 26.91 2.55 28.81
CA GLN A 607 27.19 1.16 29.13
C GLN A 607 25.98 0.45 29.76
N SER A 608 24.91 1.18 30.05
CA SER A 608 23.68 0.61 30.62
C SER A 608 23.04 -0.39 29.66
N GLU A 609 22.68 -1.54 30.23
CA GLU A 609 22.00 -2.61 29.49
C GLU A 609 20.67 -2.08 28.91
N GLY A 610 20.44 -2.32 27.63
CA GLY A 610 19.22 -1.88 26.94
C GLY A 610 19.18 -0.42 26.48
N ALA A 611 20.19 0.42 26.78
CA ALA A 611 20.22 1.83 26.33
C ALA A 611 20.40 2.00 24.82
N LEU A 612 20.90 0.98 24.13
CA LEU A 612 21.10 0.97 22.67
C LEU A 612 20.29 -0.13 21.97
N ALA A 613 19.35 -0.76 22.67
CA ALA A 613 18.62 -1.92 22.17
C ALA A 613 17.66 -1.61 21.01
N THR A 614 17.26 -0.35 20.85
CA THR A 614 16.26 0.08 19.87
C THR A 614 16.69 1.37 19.17
N ARG A 615 16.02 1.72 18.07
CA ARG A 615 16.38 2.89 17.25
C ARG A 615 16.15 4.17 18.04
N SER A 616 15.00 4.28 18.70
CA SER A 616 14.64 5.42 19.54
C SER A 616 15.67 5.68 20.64
N ARG A 617 16.07 4.63 21.38
CA ARG A 617 17.05 4.73 22.47
C ARG A 617 18.45 5.07 21.98
N MET A 618 18.87 4.54 20.82
CA MET A 618 20.17 4.87 20.23
C MET A 618 20.26 6.33 19.78
N MET A 619 19.21 6.86 19.12
CA MET A 619 19.18 8.28 18.73
C MET A 619 19.09 9.20 19.95
N TYR A 620 18.29 8.82 20.97
CA TYR A 620 18.21 9.55 22.23
C TYR A 620 19.56 9.55 22.97
N SER A 621 20.29 8.43 22.97
CA SER A 621 21.63 8.35 23.56
C SER A 621 22.63 9.30 22.89
N LEU A 622 22.55 9.50 21.56
CA LEU A 622 23.37 10.50 20.87
C LEU A 622 23.01 11.94 21.27
N LEU A 623 21.72 12.23 21.48
CA LEU A 623 21.28 13.51 22.04
C LEU A 623 21.88 13.72 23.44
N GLN A 624 21.82 12.70 24.31
CA GLN A 624 22.41 12.74 25.65
C GLN A 624 23.91 12.97 25.63
N VAL A 625 24.66 12.28 24.77
CA VAL A 625 26.11 12.50 24.59
C VAL A 625 26.37 13.94 24.14
N SER A 626 25.59 14.46 23.19
CA SER A 626 25.74 15.84 22.70
C SER A 626 25.47 16.88 23.80
N LEU A 627 24.50 16.62 24.68
CA LEU A 627 24.22 17.47 25.84
C LEU A 627 25.35 17.41 26.87
N LYS A 628 25.84 16.22 27.23
CA LYS A 628 26.96 16.07 28.18
C LYS A 628 28.22 16.78 27.70
N VAL A 629 28.56 16.69 26.41
CA VAL A 629 29.69 17.42 25.81
C VAL A 629 29.47 18.93 25.89
N THR A 630 28.27 19.41 25.55
CA THR A 630 27.92 20.84 25.65
C THR A 630 28.10 21.35 27.09
N LEU A 631 27.60 20.62 28.09
CA LEU A 631 27.71 20.99 29.50
C LEU A 631 29.17 21.06 29.96
N ALA A 632 30.01 20.12 29.51
CA ALA A 632 31.43 20.11 29.80
C ALA A 632 32.17 21.31 29.18
N GLU A 633 31.85 21.68 27.93
CA GLU A 633 32.46 22.85 27.26
C GLU A 633 32.03 24.18 27.87
N THR A 634 30.77 24.30 28.32
CA THR A 634 30.24 25.51 28.97
C THR A 634 30.68 25.69 30.43
N GLY A 635 31.45 24.76 30.99
CA GLY A 635 32.00 24.87 32.35
C GLY A 635 31.01 24.55 33.47
N HIS A 636 29.89 23.89 33.17
CA HIS A 636 28.89 23.48 34.16
C HIS A 636 29.25 22.16 34.88
N THR A 637 30.37 21.52 34.54
CA THR A 637 30.92 20.35 35.25
C THR A 637 32.30 20.68 35.85
N ASN A 638 32.47 20.52 37.17
CA ASN A 638 33.69 20.86 37.91
C ASN A 638 34.92 19.94 37.65
N HIS A 639 34.86 19.02 36.68
CA HIS A 639 35.96 18.09 36.40
C HIS A 639 36.57 18.31 35.01
N LYS A 640 37.78 18.88 34.98
CA LYS A 640 38.56 19.22 33.78
C LYS A 640 39.27 18.02 33.12
N CYS A 641 38.93 16.79 33.49
CA CYS A 641 39.47 15.59 32.85
C CYS A 641 38.56 14.39 33.20
N CYS A 642 38.00 13.75 32.18
CA CYS A 642 37.06 12.62 32.21
C CYS A 642 35.59 12.96 32.58
N PRO A 643 34.63 12.81 31.65
CA PRO A 643 33.21 12.78 31.99
C PRO A 643 32.90 11.42 32.65
N SER A 644 32.99 11.34 33.97
CA SER A 644 32.38 10.25 34.72
C SER A 644 30.86 10.33 34.55
N LEU A 645 30.25 9.21 34.17
CA LEU A 645 28.88 9.04 33.65
C LEU A 645 27.72 9.42 34.60
N GLU A 646 27.99 9.85 35.83
CA GLU A 646 26.97 10.10 36.86
C GLU A 646 26.60 11.58 37.00
N THR A 647 26.19 12.23 35.91
CA THR A 647 25.63 13.59 35.97
C THR A 647 24.12 13.47 36.27
N LYS A 648 23.67 13.91 37.46
CA LYS A 648 22.25 13.80 37.84
C LYS A 648 21.39 14.73 36.98
N ALA A 649 20.14 14.33 36.70
CA ALA A 649 19.18 15.07 35.87
C ALA A 649 18.92 16.52 36.32
N SER A 650 19.24 16.90 37.56
CA SER A 650 19.10 18.26 38.10
C SER A 650 20.20 19.25 37.69
N GLU A 651 21.16 18.85 36.84
CA GLU A 651 22.33 19.66 36.48
C GLU A 651 22.26 20.32 35.09
N VAL A 652 21.20 20.09 34.31
CA VAL A 652 21.02 20.76 33.00
C VAL A 652 20.43 22.16 33.20
N PRO A 653 21.09 23.24 32.72
CA PRO A 653 20.56 24.60 32.81
C PRO A 653 19.17 24.77 32.19
N GLU A 654 18.30 25.57 32.82
CA GLU A 654 16.94 25.85 32.32
C GLU A 654 16.93 26.38 30.87
N SER A 655 17.93 27.17 30.49
CA SER A 655 18.07 27.66 29.11
C SER A 655 18.22 26.53 28.08
N ILE A 656 19.03 25.51 28.40
CA ILE A 656 19.22 24.34 27.54
C ILE A 656 17.94 23.49 27.51
N GLN A 657 17.29 23.30 28.66
CA GLN A 657 16.03 22.55 28.72
C GLN A 657 14.94 23.21 27.88
N SER A 658 14.78 24.53 28.00
CA SER A 658 13.83 25.34 27.23
C SER A 658 14.10 25.25 25.72
N SER A 659 15.36 25.41 25.29
CA SER A 659 15.73 25.28 23.88
C SER A 659 15.47 23.88 23.32
N VAL A 660 15.75 22.82 24.09
CA VAL A 660 15.46 21.44 23.66
C VAL A 660 13.96 21.22 23.57
N HIS A 661 13.19 21.67 24.56
CA HIS A 661 11.72 21.56 24.56
C HIS A 661 11.12 22.25 23.32
N GLN A 662 11.54 23.48 23.03
CA GLN A 662 11.08 24.24 21.88
C GLN A 662 11.45 23.56 20.55
N LEU A 663 12.67 23.01 20.44
CA LEU A 663 13.05 22.20 19.28
C LEU A 663 12.13 20.98 19.11
N CYS A 664 11.79 20.30 20.21
CA CYS A 664 10.91 19.14 20.20
C CYS A 664 9.47 19.54 19.81
N GLU A 665 8.94 20.64 20.34
CA GLU A 665 7.62 21.19 20.01
C GLU A 665 7.52 21.52 18.52
N MET A 666 8.51 22.24 17.99
CA MET A 666 8.59 22.57 16.57
C MET A 666 8.69 21.32 15.70
N SER A 667 9.33 20.26 16.19
CA SER A 667 9.39 18.97 15.48
C SER A 667 8.02 18.31 15.36
N TYR A 668 7.20 18.42 16.41
CA TYR A 668 5.83 17.89 16.42
C TYR A 668 4.92 18.71 15.50
N ASP A 669 5.02 20.05 15.53
CA ASP A 669 4.33 20.92 14.59
C ASP A 669 4.72 20.61 13.13
N ASN A 670 6.02 20.37 12.91
CA ASN A 670 6.56 19.97 11.61
C ASN A 670 6.00 18.64 11.12
N LEU A 671 5.84 17.66 12.02
CA LEU A 671 5.23 16.37 11.73
C LEU A 671 3.76 16.52 11.30
N ILE A 672 2.99 17.37 11.99
CA ILE A 672 1.57 17.59 11.68
C ILE A 672 1.41 18.38 10.38
N HIS A 673 2.09 19.51 10.25
CA HIS A 673 1.86 20.45 9.15
C HIS A 673 2.73 20.19 7.91
N GLY A 674 3.83 19.43 8.04
CA GLY A 674 4.75 19.14 6.94
C GLY A 674 5.61 20.35 6.53
N THR A 675 5.87 21.27 7.45
CA THR A 675 6.85 22.35 7.27
C THR A 675 8.27 21.75 7.20
N ARG A 676 9.32 22.49 6.83
CA ARG A 676 10.66 21.87 6.63
C ARG A 676 11.81 22.73 7.10
N GLU A 677 11.81 23.98 6.69
CA GLU A 677 12.79 24.94 7.16
C GLU A 677 12.38 25.43 8.54
N ILE A 678 13.26 25.19 9.50
CA ILE A 678 13.09 25.65 10.88
C ILE A 678 14.02 26.83 11.09
N ASN A 679 13.47 27.95 11.56
CA ASN A 679 14.27 29.12 11.89
C ASN A 679 15.06 28.86 13.19
N LYS A 680 16.38 29.02 13.11
CA LYS A 680 17.34 28.79 14.18
C LYS A 680 17.16 29.76 15.35
N ASP A 681 16.80 31.01 15.08
CA ASP A 681 16.59 32.05 16.11
C ASP A 681 15.46 31.69 17.07
N ILE A 682 14.57 30.81 16.64
CA ILE A 682 13.49 30.32 17.50
C ILE A 682 14.07 29.48 18.63
N ALA A 683 15.11 28.66 18.39
CA ALA A 683 15.65 27.70 19.36
C ALA A 683 16.90 28.18 20.12
N ILE A 684 17.55 29.27 19.70
CA ILE A 684 18.80 29.77 20.30
C ILE A 684 18.56 31.09 21.03
N HIS A 685 18.75 31.07 22.35
CA HIS A 685 18.48 32.21 23.24
C HIS A 685 19.73 32.74 23.96
N CYS A 686 20.81 31.96 23.99
CA CYS A 686 22.07 32.31 24.65
C CYS A 686 23.27 31.51 24.09
N SER A 687 24.49 31.86 24.54
CA SER A 687 25.74 31.20 24.12
C SER A 687 25.76 29.68 24.41
N HIS A 688 25.13 29.23 25.49
CA HIS A 688 25.05 27.80 25.81
C HIS A 688 24.18 27.03 24.80
N THR A 689 23.07 27.65 24.38
CA THR A 689 22.15 27.06 23.38
C THR A 689 22.75 27.08 21.98
N GLU A 690 23.63 28.04 21.68
CA GLU A 690 24.42 28.06 20.45
C GLU A 690 25.45 26.94 20.41
N CYS A 691 26.13 26.69 21.53
CA CYS A 691 27.05 25.55 21.69
C CYS A 691 26.30 24.21 21.54
N LEU A 692 25.12 24.06 22.14
CA LEU A 692 24.28 22.88 21.94
C LEU A 692 23.93 22.71 20.46
N PHE A 693 23.43 23.77 19.82
CA PHE A 693 23.02 23.72 18.43
C PHE A 693 24.17 23.33 17.51
N LYS A 694 25.39 23.82 17.77
CA LYS A 694 26.60 23.40 17.06
C LYS A 694 26.79 21.88 17.14
N HIS A 695 26.71 21.29 18.33
CA HIS A 695 26.83 19.84 18.50
C HIS A 695 25.69 19.08 17.84
N LEU A 696 24.45 19.57 17.91
CA LEU A 696 23.31 18.92 17.27
C LEU A 696 23.43 18.97 15.74
N ALA A 697 23.86 20.10 15.17
CA ALA A 697 24.01 20.32 13.73
C ALA A 697 25.08 19.40 13.09
N GLU A 698 26.05 18.90 13.85
CA GLU A 698 27.04 17.94 13.34
C GLU A 698 26.41 16.65 12.80
N PHE A 699 25.29 16.21 13.38
CA PHE A 699 24.61 14.98 13.00
C PHE A 699 23.12 15.16 12.65
N PHE A 700 22.35 15.85 13.49
CA PHE A 700 20.90 15.88 13.36
C PHE A 700 20.40 16.80 12.25
N PHE A 701 21.15 17.87 11.94
CA PHE A 701 20.69 18.94 11.04
C PHE A 701 21.60 19.16 9.84
N THR A 702 21.00 19.73 8.80
CA THR A 702 21.70 20.47 7.74
C THR A 702 21.35 21.94 7.93
N VAL A 703 22.36 22.80 8.02
CA VAL A 703 22.17 24.24 8.21
C VAL A 703 22.32 24.92 6.85
N ASP A 704 21.46 25.88 6.53
CA ASP A 704 21.57 26.66 5.30
C ASP A 704 22.85 27.52 5.28
N LYS A 705 23.25 27.98 4.09
CA LYS A 705 24.40 28.87 3.87
C LYS A 705 24.33 30.16 4.66
N SER A 706 23.12 30.70 4.89
CA SER A 706 22.91 31.88 5.74
C SER A 706 23.27 31.60 7.20
N GLY A 707 23.10 30.35 7.66
CA GLY A 707 23.22 29.95 9.05
C GLY A 707 21.94 30.15 9.86
N ASP A 708 20.87 30.69 9.25
CA ASP A 708 19.66 31.16 9.94
C ASP A 708 18.52 30.12 9.97
N THR A 709 18.54 29.17 9.04
CA THR A 709 17.58 28.06 8.98
C THR A 709 18.28 26.71 8.97
N PHE A 710 17.57 25.68 9.42
CA PHE A 710 18.03 24.31 9.36
C PHE A 710 16.91 23.34 8.98
N GLU A 711 17.33 22.18 8.48
CA GLU A 711 16.47 21.04 8.17
C GLU A 711 17.01 19.78 8.85
N TYR A 712 16.13 18.84 9.19
CA TYR A 712 16.55 17.53 9.69
C TYR A 712 17.26 16.73 8.60
N ARG A 713 18.33 16.02 8.96
CA ARG A 713 19.02 15.14 7.99
C ARG A 713 18.19 13.92 7.58
N HIS A 714 17.22 13.53 8.40
CA HIS A 714 16.34 12.39 8.15
C HIS A 714 15.01 12.56 8.90
N ASN A 715 13.90 12.08 8.33
CA ASN A 715 12.56 12.18 8.94
C ASN A 715 12.49 11.46 10.29
N SER A 716 13.15 10.31 10.45
CA SER A 716 13.20 9.62 11.76
C SER A 716 13.86 10.45 12.87
N ILE A 717 14.74 11.40 12.53
CA ILE A 717 15.33 12.32 13.52
C ILE A 717 14.27 13.33 13.97
N ARG A 718 13.55 13.94 13.02
CA ARG A 718 12.41 14.81 13.33
C ARG A 718 11.40 14.08 14.20
N ASP A 719 11.02 12.86 13.81
CA ASP A 719 10.00 12.07 14.50
C ASP A 719 10.45 11.69 15.91
N MET A 720 11.75 11.47 16.14
CA MET A 720 12.30 11.28 17.49
C MET A 720 12.16 12.55 18.35
N PHE A 721 12.51 13.73 17.84
CA PHE A 721 12.33 14.98 18.61
C PHE A 721 10.85 15.30 18.85
N ALA A 722 9.99 15.05 17.86
CA ALA A 722 8.54 15.15 18.02
C ALA A 722 8.02 14.20 19.11
N ALA A 723 8.54 12.97 19.14
CA ALA A 723 8.19 11.97 20.15
C ALA A 723 8.64 12.42 21.55
N LEU A 724 9.82 13.03 21.69
CA LEU A 724 10.32 13.57 22.96
C LEU A 724 9.40 14.67 23.52
N TYR A 725 8.84 15.53 22.66
CA TYR A 725 7.84 16.52 23.07
C TYR A 725 6.61 15.84 23.67
N CYS A 726 5.99 14.93 22.92
CA CYS A 726 4.81 14.20 23.37
C CYS A 726 5.04 13.41 24.66
N VAL A 727 6.22 12.79 24.83
CA VAL A 727 6.59 12.06 26.06
C VAL A 727 6.74 13.01 27.26
N GLY A 728 7.19 14.26 27.03
CA GLY A 728 7.31 15.29 28.06
C GLY A 728 5.97 15.90 28.47
N GLU A 729 5.02 16.02 27.56
CA GLU A 729 3.74 16.69 27.80
C GLU A 729 2.60 15.73 28.21
N ILE A 730 2.57 14.50 27.68
CA ILE A 730 1.45 13.56 27.93
C ILE A 730 1.70 12.77 29.22
N GLN A 731 1.05 13.23 30.28
CA GLN A 731 1.20 12.67 31.62
C GLN A 731 0.08 11.71 32.00
N GLU A 732 -1.17 12.07 31.69
CA GLU A 732 -2.36 11.34 32.07
C GLU A 732 -2.66 10.17 31.10
N GLU A 733 -3.00 8.99 31.64
CA GLU A 733 -3.31 7.81 30.83
C GLU A 733 -4.56 8.00 29.95
N ALA A 734 -5.53 8.81 30.39
CA ALA A 734 -6.72 9.12 29.61
C ALA A 734 -6.39 9.94 28.35
N GLU A 735 -5.48 10.91 28.47
CA GLU A 735 -4.97 11.65 27.31
C GLU A 735 -4.13 10.73 26.41
N LEU A 736 -3.25 9.92 27.00
CA LEU A 736 -2.43 8.95 26.27
C LEU A 736 -3.28 8.00 25.41
N GLN A 737 -4.37 7.47 25.96
CA GLN A 737 -5.31 6.63 25.21
C GLN A 737 -5.95 7.39 24.05
N THR A 738 -6.37 8.63 24.30
CA THR A 738 -7.04 9.46 23.31
C THR A 738 -6.11 9.76 22.13
N VAL A 739 -4.86 10.15 22.39
CA VAL A 739 -3.89 10.44 21.33
C VAL A 739 -3.46 9.19 20.59
N LEU A 740 -3.24 8.06 21.29
CA LEU A 740 -2.89 6.79 20.65
C LEU A 740 -4.01 6.29 19.74
N ASN A 741 -5.27 6.41 20.17
CA ASN A 741 -6.41 6.01 19.33
C ASN A 741 -6.57 6.91 18.11
N ALA A 742 -6.38 8.23 18.26
CA ALA A 742 -6.40 9.16 17.15
C ALA A 742 -5.25 8.89 16.17
N TRP A 743 -4.03 8.72 16.66
CA TRP A 743 -2.87 8.44 15.82
C TRP A 743 -3.04 7.10 15.11
N VAL A 744 -3.41 6.02 15.81
CA VAL A 744 -3.39 4.64 15.26
C VAL A 744 -4.65 4.26 14.48
N PHE A 745 -5.81 4.61 15.04
CA PHE A 745 -7.11 4.20 14.51
C PHE A 745 -7.81 5.33 13.75
N GLY A 746 -7.32 6.57 13.83
CA GLY A 746 -8.03 7.74 13.30
C GLY A 746 -9.27 8.10 14.10
N GLU A 747 -9.42 7.55 15.31
CA GLU A 747 -10.56 7.76 16.20
C GLU A 747 -10.41 9.13 16.88
N ILE A 748 -10.86 10.19 16.21
CA ILE A 748 -10.83 11.55 16.75
C ILE A 748 -12.13 11.80 17.51
N THR A 749 -12.05 11.83 18.84
CA THR A 749 -13.16 12.28 19.70
C THR A 749 -13.18 13.81 19.77
N GLU A 750 -14.28 14.42 20.23
CA GLU A 750 -14.33 15.84 20.63
C GLU A 750 -13.44 16.05 21.87
N SER A 751 -12.14 15.90 21.71
CA SER A 751 -11.14 15.93 22.76
C SER A 751 -10.54 17.32 22.87
N SER A 752 -10.26 17.76 24.10
CA SER A 752 -9.55 19.00 24.41
C SER A 752 -8.02 18.88 24.35
N SER A 753 -7.47 17.74 23.92
CA SER A 753 -6.01 17.56 23.90
C SER A 753 -5.36 18.49 22.85
N PRO A 754 -4.39 19.34 23.24
CA PRO A 754 -3.70 20.23 22.31
C PRO A 754 -2.91 19.44 21.25
N HIS A 755 -2.52 18.20 21.56
CA HIS A 755 -1.77 17.31 20.69
C HIS A 755 -2.57 16.79 19.49
N LEU A 756 -3.91 16.95 19.50
CA LEU A 756 -4.78 16.57 18.39
C LEU A 756 -5.18 17.76 17.50
N ASN A 757 -4.72 18.97 17.80
CA ASN A 757 -5.01 20.14 16.99
C ASN A 757 -4.42 20.00 15.58
N GLY A 758 -5.26 20.15 14.55
CA GLY A 758 -4.85 20.02 13.15
C GLY A 758 -4.74 18.58 12.64
N ILE A 759 -4.91 17.57 13.52
CA ILE A 759 -4.92 16.17 13.11
C ILE A 759 -6.28 15.82 12.48
N THR A 760 -6.23 15.11 11.37
CA THR A 760 -7.39 14.53 10.68
C THR A 760 -7.21 13.04 10.53
N THR A 761 -8.28 12.31 10.19
CA THR A 761 -8.26 10.85 9.95
C THR A 761 -7.20 10.42 8.92
N TYR A 762 -6.82 11.31 8.01
CA TYR A 762 -5.82 11.06 6.97
C TYR A 762 -4.35 11.16 7.43
N HIS A 763 -4.09 11.68 8.63
CA HIS A 763 -2.73 11.91 9.13
C HIS A 763 -2.02 10.63 9.59
N TRP A 764 -2.71 9.51 9.76
CA TRP A 764 -2.10 8.22 10.17
C TRP A 764 -0.81 7.90 9.41
N LYS A 765 -0.76 8.17 8.09
CA LYS A 765 0.44 7.92 7.26
C LYS A 765 1.69 8.65 7.79
N ARG A 766 1.54 9.86 8.31
CA ARG A 766 2.65 10.63 8.92
C ARG A 766 3.09 10.06 10.26
N PHE A 767 2.19 9.39 10.98
CA PHE A 767 2.45 8.85 12.31
C PHE A 767 3.04 7.41 12.31
N GLN A 768 3.08 6.73 11.15
CA GLN A 768 3.54 5.33 11.06
C GLN A 768 4.95 5.12 11.64
N SER A 769 5.89 6.02 11.33
CA SER A 769 7.26 5.97 11.84
C SER A 769 7.41 6.64 13.21
N PHE A 770 6.53 7.58 13.55
CA PHE A 770 6.51 8.30 14.83
C PHE A 770 6.08 7.40 16.00
N ILE A 771 5.03 6.60 15.84
CA ILE A 771 4.41 5.86 16.96
C ILE A 771 5.38 4.87 17.62
N PRO A 772 6.15 4.06 16.86
CA PRO A 772 7.18 3.21 17.47
C PRO A 772 8.22 4.03 18.24
N LEU A 773 8.67 5.17 17.72
CA LEU A 773 9.64 6.03 18.39
C LEU A 773 9.08 6.64 19.68
N PHE A 774 7.83 7.10 19.66
CA PHE A 774 7.12 7.60 20.84
C PHE A 774 7.03 6.54 21.93
N LEU A 775 6.58 5.33 21.60
CA LEU A 775 6.46 4.24 22.56
C LEU A 775 7.82 3.79 23.10
N GLY A 776 8.87 3.80 22.28
CA GLY A 776 10.24 3.49 22.72
C GLY A 776 10.86 4.51 23.67
N LEU A 777 10.43 5.78 23.58
CA LEU A 777 10.89 6.86 24.46
C LEU A 777 9.98 7.06 25.68
N LEU A 778 8.77 6.52 25.68
CA LEU A 778 7.82 6.60 26.79
C LEU A 778 8.41 6.20 28.16
N PRO A 779 9.31 5.19 28.28
CA PRO A 779 9.96 4.85 29.55
C PRO A 779 10.90 5.93 30.13
N TYR A 780 11.18 7.01 29.39
CA TYR A 780 11.96 8.18 29.84
C TYR A 780 11.09 9.33 30.34
N ALA A 781 9.76 9.21 30.26
CA ALA A 781 8.83 10.23 30.76
C ALA A 781 9.15 10.65 32.20
N ASN A 782 9.20 11.96 32.45
CA ASN A 782 9.46 12.58 33.77
C ASN A 782 10.81 12.29 34.42
N LYS A 783 11.77 11.71 33.70
CA LYS A 783 13.09 11.38 34.28
C LYS A 783 14.16 12.45 34.04
N GLY A 784 13.84 13.49 33.28
CA GLY A 784 14.77 14.51 32.85
C GLY A 784 15.68 14.04 31.70
N LEU A 785 16.26 15.00 30.99
CA LEU A 785 16.90 14.80 29.69
C LEU A 785 18.16 13.91 29.70
N LEU A 786 18.82 13.76 30.86
CA LEU A 786 20.03 12.95 31.05
C LEU A 786 19.77 11.59 31.75
N SER A 787 18.51 11.17 31.90
CA SER A 787 18.23 9.88 32.53
C SER A 787 18.66 8.70 31.65
N GLU A 788 19.44 7.78 32.22
CA GLU A 788 19.94 6.61 31.50
C GLU A 788 19.13 5.33 31.72
N ALA A 789 18.22 5.33 32.69
CA ALA A 789 17.46 4.13 33.08
C ALA A 789 16.00 4.22 32.61
N PRO A 790 15.63 3.62 31.46
CA PRO A 790 14.24 3.56 31.01
C PRO A 790 13.41 2.70 31.98
N SER A 791 12.25 3.17 32.41
CA SER A 791 11.30 2.36 33.18
C SER A 791 9.91 2.98 33.16
N LEU A 792 8.90 2.15 32.94
CA LEU A 792 7.49 2.53 33.02
C LEU A 792 6.97 2.36 34.45
N SER A 793 6.01 3.20 34.84
CA SER A 793 5.23 2.96 36.06
C SER A 793 4.37 1.70 35.91
N LYS A 794 3.95 1.13 37.04
CA LYS A 794 3.08 -0.06 37.03
C LYS A 794 1.75 0.23 36.31
N ASP A 795 1.14 1.38 36.57
CA ASP A 795 -0.15 1.75 35.99
C ASP A 795 -0.05 1.92 34.47
N ARG A 796 1.03 2.55 33.97
CA ARG A 796 1.29 2.66 32.54
C ARG A 796 1.49 1.30 31.86
N LYS A 797 2.16 0.35 32.53
CA LYS A 797 2.31 -1.02 32.00
C LYS A 797 0.95 -1.71 31.84
N GLU A 798 0.10 -1.65 32.86
CA GLU A 798 -1.23 -2.28 32.82
C GLU A 798 -2.14 -1.63 31.76
N PHE A 799 -2.05 -0.31 31.61
CA PHE A 799 -2.71 0.40 30.50
C PHE A 799 -2.23 -0.11 29.14
N LEU A 800 -0.91 -0.13 28.90
CA LEU A 800 -0.33 -0.53 27.61
C LEU A 800 -0.65 -2.00 27.28
N LYS A 801 -0.60 -2.91 28.26
CA LYS A 801 -1.03 -4.30 28.08
C LYS A 801 -2.44 -4.38 27.51
N SER A 802 -3.39 -3.69 28.14
CA SER A 802 -4.79 -3.67 27.73
C SER A 802 -4.97 -3.03 26.35
N TRP A 803 -4.27 -1.92 26.10
CA TRP A 803 -4.38 -1.18 24.85
C TRP A 803 -3.79 -1.93 23.64
N PHE A 804 -2.60 -2.52 23.78
CA PHE A 804 -2.00 -3.35 22.72
C PHE A 804 -2.81 -4.62 22.45
N GLN A 805 -3.37 -5.23 23.50
CA GLN A 805 -4.27 -6.36 23.33
C GLN A 805 -5.51 -5.96 22.50
N ALA A 806 -6.15 -4.84 22.83
CA ALA A 806 -7.26 -4.32 22.02
C ALA A 806 -6.86 -4.00 20.57
N TRP A 807 -5.62 -3.56 20.34
CA TRP A 807 -5.11 -3.35 18.97
C TRP A 807 -5.03 -4.66 18.20
N ILE A 808 -4.39 -5.70 18.74
CA ILE A 808 -4.25 -6.97 18.02
C ILE A 808 -5.59 -7.69 17.84
N ASP A 809 -6.51 -7.58 18.80
CA ASP A 809 -7.87 -8.16 18.74
C ASP A 809 -8.71 -7.57 17.60
N LYS A 810 -8.44 -6.31 17.20
CA LYS A 810 -9.05 -5.69 16.01
C LYS A 810 -8.56 -6.30 14.68
N LYS A 811 -7.65 -7.28 14.69
CA LYS A 811 -7.06 -7.93 13.50
C LYS A 811 -6.52 -6.91 12.48
N PRO A 812 -5.48 -6.14 12.85
CA PRO A 812 -4.99 -5.05 12.02
C PRO A 812 -4.52 -5.56 10.65
N VAL A 813 -4.83 -4.79 9.60
CA VAL A 813 -4.24 -4.99 8.27
C VAL A 813 -2.70 -4.96 8.33
N LYS A 814 -2.03 -5.63 7.39
CA LYS A 814 -0.57 -5.85 7.38
C LYS A 814 0.26 -4.62 7.74
N ILE A 815 -0.01 -3.46 7.14
CA ILE A 815 0.72 -2.21 7.44
C ILE A 815 0.59 -1.82 8.92
N LYS A 816 -0.62 -1.87 9.47
CA LYS A 816 -0.86 -1.56 10.89
C LYS A 816 -0.25 -2.61 11.81
N PHE A 817 -0.21 -3.88 11.38
CA PHE A 817 0.48 -4.95 12.11
C PHE A 817 1.99 -4.70 12.23
N PHE A 818 2.66 -4.21 11.18
CA PHE A 818 4.07 -3.84 11.30
C PHE A 818 4.29 -2.67 12.25
N VAL A 819 3.45 -1.64 12.22
CA VAL A 819 3.54 -0.54 13.20
C VAL A 819 3.38 -1.09 14.61
N PHE A 820 2.38 -1.95 14.85
CA PHE A 820 2.19 -2.64 16.13
C PHE A 820 3.43 -3.43 16.58
N LEU A 821 4.00 -4.24 15.68
CA LEU A 821 5.18 -5.06 15.96
C LEU A 821 6.39 -4.20 16.32
N HIS A 822 6.67 -3.18 15.51
CA HIS A 822 7.77 -2.24 15.75
C HIS A 822 7.54 -1.40 17.01
N SER A 823 6.29 -1.11 17.37
CA SER A 823 5.94 -0.42 18.61
C SER A 823 6.27 -1.23 19.86
N LEU A 824 5.96 -2.53 19.89
CA LEU A 824 6.36 -3.42 20.99
C LEU A 824 7.89 -3.57 21.06
N PHE A 825 8.53 -3.74 19.91
CA PHE A 825 9.98 -3.83 19.81
C PHE A 825 10.69 -2.57 20.31
N GLU A 826 10.20 -1.37 19.95
CA GLU A 826 10.77 -0.10 20.40
C GLU A 826 10.51 0.17 21.89
N LEU A 827 9.29 -0.12 22.39
CA LEU A 827 8.96 -0.04 23.82
C LEU A 827 9.96 -0.84 24.65
N HIS A 828 10.30 -2.04 24.15
CA HIS A 828 11.30 -2.93 24.71
C HIS A 828 11.06 -3.20 26.21
N ASP A 829 9.81 -3.50 26.55
CA ASP A 829 9.37 -3.91 27.89
C ASP A 829 8.85 -5.35 27.85
N GLY A 830 9.57 -6.25 28.54
CA GLY A 830 9.28 -7.68 28.49
C GLY A 830 7.91 -8.06 29.08
N ASP A 831 7.43 -7.35 30.10
CA ASP A 831 6.16 -7.64 30.76
C ASP A 831 4.96 -7.29 29.86
N VAL A 832 5.00 -6.14 29.19
CA VAL A 832 3.97 -5.77 28.19
C VAL A 832 4.02 -6.73 27.00
N THR A 833 5.21 -7.06 26.51
CA THR A 833 5.41 -7.91 25.34
C THR A 833 4.95 -9.35 25.59
N GLU A 834 5.29 -9.94 26.74
CA GLU A 834 4.87 -11.28 27.13
C GLU A 834 3.35 -11.38 27.29
N HIS A 835 2.71 -10.38 27.88
CA HIS A 835 1.25 -10.32 27.99
C HIS A 835 0.57 -10.33 26.61
N VAL A 836 0.99 -9.44 25.70
CA VAL A 836 0.35 -9.28 24.39
C VAL A 836 0.61 -10.49 23.50
N SER A 837 1.84 -11.01 23.51
CA SER A 837 2.20 -12.20 22.75
C SER A 837 1.47 -13.47 23.22
N GLY A 838 1.16 -13.57 24.52
CA GLY A 838 0.33 -14.65 25.07
C GLY A 838 -1.13 -14.67 24.58
N HIS A 839 -1.65 -13.54 24.10
CA HIS A 839 -3.00 -13.42 23.55
C HIS A 839 -3.05 -13.51 22.02
N THR A 840 -1.89 -13.52 21.36
CA THR A 840 -1.80 -13.61 19.90
C THR A 840 -1.76 -15.08 19.49
N GLN A 841 -2.74 -15.53 18.70
CA GLN A 841 -2.83 -16.93 18.24
C GLN A 841 -2.33 -17.14 16.83
N GLU A 842 -2.53 -16.17 15.94
CA GLU A 842 -2.24 -16.30 14.51
C GLU A 842 -1.50 -15.06 14.00
N VAL A 843 -0.46 -15.26 13.21
CA VAL A 843 0.28 -14.20 12.52
C VAL A 843 0.37 -14.53 11.04
N ASN A 844 -0.17 -13.68 10.17
CA ASN A 844 -0.15 -13.87 8.72
C ASN A 844 0.75 -12.83 8.05
N LEU A 845 1.93 -13.27 7.61
CA LEU A 845 2.90 -12.47 6.88
C LEU A 845 3.02 -12.89 5.41
N PHE A 846 2.08 -13.68 4.90
CA PHE A 846 2.08 -14.18 3.53
C PHE A 846 2.47 -13.11 2.50
N ASN A 847 3.50 -13.42 1.70
CA ASN A 847 3.98 -12.57 0.61
C ASN A 847 4.40 -11.16 1.05
N ILE A 848 5.13 -11.07 2.17
CA ILE A 848 5.72 -9.82 2.64
C ILE A 848 7.23 -9.99 2.77
N PRO A 849 8.05 -9.22 2.01
CA PRO A 849 9.49 -9.27 2.18
C PRO A 849 9.86 -8.68 3.55
N LEU A 850 10.58 -9.46 4.37
CA LEU A 850 10.97 -9.10 5.73
C LEU A 850 12.44 -8.65 5.77
N ASN A 851 12.72 -7.53 6.43
CA ASN A 851 14.10 -7.09 6.65
C ASN A 851 14.66 -7.56 8.00
N SER A 852 15.97 -7.37 8.22
CA SER A 852 16.65 -7.76 9.47
C SER A 852 15.99 -7.20 10.73
N LEU A 853 15.47 -5.96 10.68
CA LEU A 853 14.78 -5.34 11.80
C LEU A 853 13.40 -5.96 12.04
N ASP A 854 12.64 -6.28 10.99
CA ASP A 854 11.36 -7.00 11.09
C ASP A 854 11.58 -8.37 11.72
N ILE A 855 12.61 -9.09 11.29
CA ILE A 855 13.01 -10.40 11.85
C ILE A 855 13.37 -10.26 13.33
N SER A 856 14.10 -9.20 13.69
CA SER A 856 14.49 -8.94 15.08
C SER A 856 13.29 -8.56 15.95
N ALA A 857 12.35 -7.79 15.41
CA ALA A 857 11.12 -7.42 16.09
C ALA A 857 10.20 -8.64 16.28
N LEU A 858 10.07 -9.52 15.27
CA LEU A 858 9.34 -10.79 15.38
C LEU A 858 9.97 -11.70 16.44
N SER A 859 11.29 -11.90 16.35
CA SER A 859 12.06 -12.71 17.31
C SER A 859 11.87 -12.19 18.74
N TYR A 860 11.96 -10.87 18.96
CA TYR A 860 11.72 -10.26 20.27
C TYR A 860 10.27 -10.41 20.75
N CYS A 861 9.30 -10.03 19.92
CA CYS A 861 7.90 -9.95 20.33
C CYS A 861 7.30 -11.33 20.62
N PHE A 862 7.74 -12.35 19.87
CA PHE A 862 7.15 -13.69 19.94
C PHE A 862 8.06 -14.74 20.57
N ALA A 863 9.23 -14.36 21.11
CA ALA A 863 10.21 -15.26 21.72
C ALA A 863 9.61 -16.30 22.67
N ASN A 864 8.63 -15.89 23.50
CA ASN A 864 7.98 -16.73 24.51
C ASN A 864 6.51 -17.02 24.19
N SER A 865 6.07 -16.75 22.97
CA SER A 865 4.68 -16.91 22.56
C SER A 865 4.30 -18.37 22.32
N LYS A 866 3.00 -18.65 22.44
CA LYS A 866 2.37 -19.93 22.05
C LYS A 866 1.51 -19.72 20.81
N LEU A 867 2.10 -19.12 19.78
CA LEU A 867 1.43 -18.94 18.50
C LEU A 867 0.91 -20.29 17.99
N LEU A 868 -0.34 -20.33 17.55
CA LEU A 868 -0.91 -21.53 16.93
C LEU A 868 -0.47 -21.62 15.48
N VAL A 869 -0.55 -20.52 14.74
CA VAL A 869 -0.26 -20.49 13.30
C VAL A 869 0.61 -19.28 12.96
N ILE A 870 1.67 -19.50 12.19
CA ILE A 870 2.37 -18.43 11.50
C ILE A 870 2.49 -18.74 10.00
N ASP A 871 2.14 -17.77 9.15
CA ASP A 871 2.27 -17.89 7.68
C ASP A 871 3.42 -17.03 7.19
N LEU A 872 4.53 -17.68 6.80
CA LEU A 872 5.77 -17.08 6.31
C LEU A 872 6.02 -17.36 4.82
N ARG A 873 5.04 -17.92 4.11
CA ARG A 873 5.19 -18.24 2.68
C ARG A 873 5.48 -16.97 1.89
N PHE A 874 6.44 -17.08 0.97
CA PHE A 874 6.88 -16.00 0.09
C PHE A 874 7.41 -14.75 0.82
N CYS A 875 7.97 -14.90 2.03
CA CYS A 875 8.56 -13.78 2.78
C CYS A 875 10.04 -13.48 2.47
N GLU A 876 10.64 -14.16 1.49
CA GLU A 876 12.06 -13.99 1.08
C GLU A 876 13.07 -14.14 2.26
N LEU A 877 12.91 -15.18 3.09
CA LEU A 877 13.74 -15.41 4.27
C LEU A 877 15.10 -16.05 3.94
N SER A 878 16.17 -15.54 4.56
CA SER A 878 17.50 -16.16 4.52
C SER A 878 17.68 -17.23 5.61
N ASP A 879 18.69 -18.09 5.48
CA ASP A 879 19.04 -19.08 6.52
C ASP A 879 19.34 -18.41 7.88
N ALA A 880 20.02 -17.25 7.86
CA ALA A 880 20.28 -16.48 9.06
C ALA A 880 19.00 -15.92 9.69
N SER A 881 18.04 -15.48 8.85
CA SER A 881 16.72 -15.03 9.31
C SER A 881 15.97 -16.17 9.99
N LEU A 882 15.99 -17.38 9.42
CA LEU A 882 15.34 -18.55 10.01
C LEU A 882 15.96 -18.95 11.34
N GLN A 883 17.29 -18.92 11.47
CA GLN A 883 17.97 -19.17 12.74
C GLN A 883 17.57 -18.17 13.83
N GLN A 884 17.37 -16.90 13.48
CA GLN A 884 16.95 -15.89 14.44
C GLN A 884 15.49 -16.06 14.91
N LEU A 885 14.63 -16.63 14.06
CA LEU A 885 13.22 -16.91 14.38
C LEU A 885 13.02 -18.31 15.00
N GLU A 886 14.04 -19.17 15.02
CA GLU A 886 13.97 -20.57 15.46
C GLU A 886 13.23 -20.73 16.79
N ASN A 887 13.56 -19.87 17.77
CA ASN A 887 13.03 -19.94 19.13
C ASN A 887 11.50 -19.96 19.20
N PHE A 888 10.79 -19.20 18.35
CA PHE A 888 9.32 -19.19 18.37
C PHE A 888 8.70 -19.97 17.20
N ILE A 889 9.40 -20.15 16.08
CA ILE A 889 8.91 -21.04 15.02
C ILE A 889 8.77 -22.46 15.56
N CYS A 890 9.71 -22.91 16.40
CA CYS A 890 9.64 -24.23 17.04
C CYS A 890 8.53 -24.36 18.08
N THR A 891 8.00 -23.27 18.62
CA THR A 891 6.87 -23.29 19.56
C THR A 891 5.52 -23.17 18.87
N CYS A 892 5.50 -22.85 17.56
CA CYS A 892 4.29 -22.78 16.77
C CYS A 892 3.69 -24.17 16.51
N LYS A 893 2.36 -24.28 16.59
CA LYS A 893 1.66 -25.54 16.24
C LYS A 893 1.70 -25.80 14.74
N GLU A 894 1.61 -24.76 13.93
CA GLU A 894 1.65 -24.80 12.47
C GLU A 894 2.46 -23.62 11.92
N VAL A 895 3.37 -23.92 10.99
CA VAL A 895 4.20 -22.94 10.28
C VAL A 895 3.94 -23.16 8.79
N LYS A 896 3.31 -22.18 8.13
CA LYS A 896 2.99 -22.22 6.70
C LYS A 896 4.09 -21.61 5.87
#